data_AF-A0A0Q8TBZ8-F1
#
_entry.id   AF-A0A0Q8TBZ8-F1
#
_cell.length_a   1.000
_cell.length_b   1.000
_cell.length_c   1.000
_cell.angle_alpha   90.00
_cell.angle_beta   90.00
_cell.angle_gamma   90.00
#
_symmetry.space_group_name_H-M   'P 1'
#
loop_
_entity.id
_entity.type
_entity.pdbx_description
1 polymer ?
#
loop_
_entity_poly.entity_id
_entity_poly.type
_entity_poly.pdbx_seq_one_letter_code
_entity_poly.pdbx_strand_id
1 'polypeptide(L)'
;MKRETSSALTGATSMQPISLDVLREKYLKNGETSADDLYRRVARALASVEAPALRDKYEALFLGNLQAGAIGAGRIMSAAGTDIQATLINCFVQPVGDCIQGVDDGGYPGIYEALREAAETMRRGGGVGYDFSRIRPKGARVMGTASTASGPCSYMNVFDQSCSTVESAGARRGAQMGVLRIDHPDVQEFITAKRAPGRWNNFNVSVGVPDAFIQAVQNDGPWELVHQARPIEPLIAQGAHQRADGQWVYATVPARTLWDSIMQSAYDFAEPGILFLDHINEDNNLHYCEDIAATNPCVTADTWVLTTGGPRQVADLVGQPFSAVVDGRAYRVESQGFFQTGTRPVLRLQTREGHALRLTADHRVRRVARKTRYCLEVEWTEAAQLSPGDEIVLHDHRALQGWAGAGSEAEGYLLGLLVGDGTLKADKAVISVWAPELKAVGQGTVAYAATGAAGIVQAAEAAAATLAHRADFGGFQRPVAGRGEARMASGALRNLALGLGMAPGHKTITPAMERQSSDFARGLLRGLFDADGSVQGTQDKGVSVRLSQSDEPLLQTVQRMLLRLGIASTLYRDRRPAAERALPDGHGGQRLYGTRAQHELVVSGDNIAVFAEGIGFADTDKAERLARALAGYRRALHRERFTATVQALVDDGVEDVYDVTVADVHAFDANGIVAHNCGEQPLPSYGCCDLGPIILTRFVRHPFGFGGVAQFDFEAFSASVALQVRALDNVLDVTFWPLPQQRDEAMAKRRIGVGFTGMGNTLAMLCLRYDLPEGRDMAVRIAQAMRDAAYLASVDLAREKGAFPKFEAGPYLSEGTFASRLPEPIKEAIRTHGIRNSHLLSIAPTGTVSLAFADNASNGIEPPFSWTYKRKKREADGSTSEYAVEDHAWRLYRELGGNVLQLPEYFVSALAMPAEGHIAMMEAVQPFVDTAISKTVNIPADYPYEGFKDLYLHAWRARLKGLATYRPNAILGSVLETHSAPATLAPAPAAPPVDPMRTVIESRPKGGLSAVAEKVEYWTQEGRKTLYLLVSFLPVPTGVGHATVDRAIEFFMPVGQSGESQQWITSSMRMLSLAARGGFLERALSDMRKVAWDRGPVRLGTHRKEDGTQVPMWHDSEVAAMAYAIQNILARRVADPVQQQLPLDEPAAPPVAVPQAMAGKKCVECGAHAVIRKDGCDYCTQCGHTGACG
;
A
#
# COMPACT_ATOMS: atom_id res chain seq x y z
N MET A 1 18.33 -49.54 -13.55
CA MET A 1 17.78 -50.62 -12.70
C MET A 1 16.26 -50.45 -12.55
N LYS A 2 15.53 -51.44 -12.03
CA LYS A 2 14.20 -51.15 -11.46
C LYS A 2 14.41 -50.23 -10.25
N ARG A 3 13.66 -49.14 -10.12
CA ARG A 3 13.55 -48.45 -8.82
C ARG A 3 12.96 -49.45 -7.84
N GLU A 4 13.66 -49.76 -6.76
CA GLU A 4 12.94 -50.18 -5.55
C GLU A 4 12.07 -48.99 -5.16
N THR A 5 10.75 -49.17 -5.13
CA THR A 5 9.84 -48.13 -4.72
C THR A 5 10.09 -47.83 -3.24
N SER A 6 10.30 -46.55 -2.88
CA SER A 6 10.53 -46.07 -1.50
C SER A 6 9.26 -46.17 -0.61
N SER A 7 8.45 -47.20 -0.86
CA SER A 7 7.04 -47.32 -0.54
C SER A 7 6.72 -47.53 0.94
N ALA A 8 7.74 -47.72 1.78
CA ALA A 8 7.57 -48.02 3.20
C ALA A 8 7.59 -46.79 4.11
N LEU A 9 8.22 -45.68 3.69
CA LEU A 9 8.46 -44.51 4.56
C LEU A 9 7.96 -43.19 3.98
N THR A 10 7.96 -42.98 2.65
CA THR A 10 7.44 -41.73 2.04
C THR A 10 5.91 -41.60 2.10
N GLY A 11 5.22 -42.59 2.68
CA GLY A 11 3.77 -42.59 2.92
C GLY A 11 3.37 -42.36 4.38
N ALA A 12 4.32 -42.11 5.30
CA ALA A 12 4.02 -41.92 6.72
C ALA A 12 3.23 -40.61 6.96
N THR A 13 3.78 -39.49 6.50
CA THR A 13 3.20 -38.15 6.64
C THR A 13 2.19 -37.83 5.53
N SER A 14 0.90 -37.77 5.85
CA SER A 14 -0.10 -37.07 5.01
C SER A 14 0.21 -35.57 4.99
N MET A 15 0.03 -34.86 3.86
CA MET A 15 0.35 -33.42 3.79
C MET A 15 -0.55 -32.60 4.73
N GLN A 16 0.03 -31.57 5.35
CA GLN A 16 -0.68 -30.67 6.26
C GLN A 16 -1.85 -29.96 5.53
N PRO A 17 -2.99 -29.68 6.22
CA PRO A 17 -4.15 -29.05 5.58
C PRO A 17 -3.83 -27.70 4.90
N ILE A 18 -2.97 -26.90 5.52
CA ILE A 18 -2.50 -25.62 4.95
C ILE A 18 -1.73 -25.81 3.62
N SER A 19 -0.91 -26.86 3.51
CA SER A 19 -0.14 -27.19 2.32
C SER A 19 -1.06 -27.58 1.16
N LEU A 20 -2.06 -28.42 1.44
CA LEU A 20 -3.09 -28.82 0.49
C LEU A 20 -3.92 -27.63 -0.02
N ASP A 21 -4.26 -26.68 0.85
CA ASP A 21 -5.06 -25.52 0.47
C ASP A 21 -4.26 -24.49 -0.32
N VAL A 22 -3.02 -24.16 0.06
CA VAL A 22 -2.17 -23.26 -0.74
C VAL A 22 -1.84 -23.88 -2.11
N LEU A 23 -1.71 -25.21 -2.20
CA LEU A 23 -1.62 -25.94 -3.47
C LEU A 23 -2.87 -25.71 -4.35
N ARG A 24 -4.07 -25.96 -3.79
CA ARG A 24 -5.36 -25.77 -4.48
C ARG A 24 -5.58 -24.33 -4.95
N GLU A 25 -5.33 -23.37 -4.07
CA GLU A 25 -5.64 -21.95 -4.28
C GLU A 25 -4.71 -21.30 -5.30
N LYS A 26 -3.39 -21.50 -5.17
CA LYS A 26 -2.39 -20.71 -5.92
C LYS A 26 -1.84 -21.41 -7.17
N TYR A 27 -2.10 -22.72 -7.33
CA TYR A 27 -1.42 -23.52 -8.35
C TYR A 27 -2.36 -24.40 -9.21
N LEU A 28 -3.30 -25.14 -8.62
CA LEU A 28 -4.23 -25.97 -9.39
C LEU A 28 -5.15 -25.14 -10.31
N LYS A 29 -5.55 -25.71 -11.45
CA LYS A 29 -6.45 -25.11 -12.45
C LYS A 29 -7.72 -25.94 -12.65
N ASN A 30 -8.65 -25.43 -13.45
CA ASN A 30 -9.94 -26.08 -13.71
C ASN A 30 -9.75 -27.52 -14.25
N GLY A 31 -10.25 -28.51 -13.50
CA GLY A 31 -10.08 -29.93 -13.81
C GLY A 31 -8.91 -30.62 -13.11
N GLU A 32 -8.01 -29.88 -12.46
CA GLU A 32 -6.92 -30.42 -11.64
C GLU A 32 -7.41 -30.61 -10.20
N THR A 33 -7.17 -31.80 -9.63
CA THR A 33 -7.63 -32.16 -8.27
C THR A 33 -6.48 -32.47 -7.32
N SER A 34 -5.29 -32.71 -7.88
CA SER A 34 -4.10 -33.16 -7.19
C SER A 34 -2.85 -32.46 -7.74
N ALA A 35 -1.74 -32.52 -6.98
CA ALA A 35 -0.44 -32.07 -7.47
C ALA A 35 -0.01 -32.80 -8.75
N ASP A 36 -0.41 -34.06 -8.95
CA ASP A 36 -0.03 -34.86 -10.11
C ASP A 36 -0.74 -34.42 -11.40
N ASP A 37 -1.98 -33.93 -11.29
CA ASP A 37 -2.69 -33.32 -12.43
C ASP A 37 -1.97 -32.07 -12.92
N LEU A 38 -1.55 -31.21 -11.98
CA LEU A 38 -0.70 -30.05 -12.25
C LEU A 38 0.65 -30.46 -12.83
N TYR A 39 1.31 -31.47 -12.28
CA TYR A 39 2.61 -31.93 -12.79
C TYR A 39 2.49 -32.42 -14.23
N ARG A 40 1.36 -33.07 -14.60
CA ARG A 40 1.08 -33.46 -15.99
C ARG A 40 0.91 -32.24 -16.92
N ARG A 41 0.20 -31.18 -16.49
CA ARG A 41 0.13 -29.91 -17.26
C ARG A 41 1.50 -29.28 -17.45
N VAL A 42 2.27 -29.11 -16.37
CA VAL A 42 3.58 -28.44 -16.40
C VAL A 42 4.56 -29.25 -17.25
N ALA A 43 4.63 -30.57 -17.08
CA ALA A 43 5.48 -31.45 -17.88
C ALA A 43 5.20 -31.36 -19.38
N ARG A 44 3.90 -31.36 -19.78
CA ARG A 44 3.49 -31.19 -21.18
C ARG A 44 3.91 -29.85 -21.76
N ALA A 45 3.76 -28.78 -20.98
CA ALA A 45 4.15 -27.43 -21.39
C ALA A 45 5.65 -27.37 -21.68
N LEU A 46 6.48 -27.87 -20.76
CA LEU A 46 7.94 -27.89 -20.90
C LEU A 46 8.41 -28.84 -22.02
N ALA A 47 7.66 -29.92 -22.29
CA ALA A 47 7.92 -30.80 -23.44
C ALA A 47 7.48 -30.21 -24.78
N SER A 48 6.62 -29.19 -24.82
CA SER A 48 6.04 -28.67 -26.08
C SER A 48 7.08 -28.07 -27.04
N VAL A 49 8.16 -27.49 -26.51
CA VAL A 49 9.28 -26.94 -27.30
C VAL A 49 10.31 -27.99 -27.74
N GLU A 50 10.20 -29.23 -27.27
CA GLU A 50 11.03 -30.33 -27.79
C GLU A 50 10.63 -30.71 -29.22
N ALA A 51 11.60 -31.27 -29.95
CA ALA A 51 11.37 -31.80 -31.30
C ALA A 51 10.22 -32.84 -31.26
N PRO A 52 9.31 -32.89 -32.26
CA PRO A 52 8.08 -33.68 -32.18
C PRO A 52 8.25 -35.15 -31.76
N ALA A 53 9.29 -35.83 -32.25
CA ALA A 53 9.60 -37.23 -31.91
C ALA A 53 10.14 -37.45 -30.48
N LEU A 54 10.41 -36.38 -29.72
CA LEU A 54 10.95 -36.41 -28.36
C LEU A 54 9.94 -35.92 -27.30
N ARG A 55 8.80 -35.35 -27.71
CA ARG A 55 7.84 -34.71 -26.79
C ARG A 55 7.32 -35.68 -25.73
N ASP A 56 6.77 -36.82 -26.14
CA ASP A 56 6.22 -37.85 -25.23
C ASP A 56 7.26 -38.35 -24.22
N LYS A 57 8.52 -38.51 -24.68
CA LYS A 57 9.66 -38.89 -23.84
C LYS A 57 9.93 -37.84 -22.76
N TYR A 58 9.97 -36.56 -23.13
CA TYR A 58 10.27 -35.49 -22.16
C TYR A 58 9.07 -35.10 -21.30
N GLU A 59 7.81 -35.24 -21.76
CA GLU A 59 6.62 -35.12 -20.91
C GLU A 59 6.67 -36.18 -19.79
N ALA A 60 6.99 -37.44 -20.12
CA ALA A 60 7.14 -38.50 -19.14
C ALA A 60 8.32 -38.27 -18.16
N LEU A 61 9.46 -37.76 -18.66
CA LEU A 61 10.63 -37.48 -17.82
C LEU A 61 10.41 -36.27 -16.90
N PHE A 62 9.85 -35.16 -17.39
CA PHE A 62 9.56 -33.98 -16.58
C PHE A 62 8.48 -34.28 -15.53
N LEU A 63 7.45 -35.06 -15.87
CA LEU A 63 6.45 -35.54 -14.90
C LEU A 63 7.12 -36.34 -13.77
N GLY A 64 8.00 -37.29 -14.12
CA GLY A 64 8.77 -38.06 -13.15
C GLY A 64 9.71 -37.22 -12.28
N ASN A 65 10.17 -36.07 -12.78
CA ASN A 65 11.02 -35.12 -12.06
C ASN A 65 10.24 -34.28 -11.05
N LEU A 66 9.08 -33.76 -11.47
CA LEU A 66 8.13 -33.04 -10.64
C LEU A 66 7.61 -33.92 -9.48
N GLN A 67 7.31 -35.19 -9.78
CA GLN A 67 7.00 -36.22 -8.78
C GLN A 67 8.17 -36.48 -7.82
N ALA A 68 9.42 -36.54 -8.32
CA ALA A 68 10.61 -36.69 -7.47
C ALA A 68 10.89 -35.47 -6.58
N GLY A 69 10.35 -34.29 -6.91
CA GLY A 69 10.45 -33.07 -6.10
C GLY A 69 11.37 -31.99 -6.67
N ALA A 70 11.84 -32.11 -7.92
CA ALA A 70 12.37 -30.97 -8.65
C ALA A 70 11.21 -30.20 -9.27
N ILE A 71 10.94 -29.02 -8.74
CA ILE A 71 9.78 -28.21 -9.11
C ILE A 71 10.21 -26.85 -9.65
N GLY A 72 9.41 -26.30 -10.57
CA GLY A 72 9.58 -24.91 -10.96
C GLY A 72 9.27 -23.97 -9.80
N ALA A 73 9.79 -22.75 -9.85
CA ALA A 73 9.31 -21.67 -9.02
C ALA A 73 7.85 -21.32 -9.37
N GLY A 74 7.23 -20.53 -8.50
CA GLY A 74 5.77 -20.48 -8.44
C GLY A 74 5.06 -19.93 -9.69
N ARG A 75 5.74 -19.16 -10.55
CA ARG A 75 5.18 -18.71 -11.84
C ARG A 75 5.13 -19.84 -12.87
N ILE A 76 6.21 -20.64 -13.00
CA ILE A 76 6.22 -21.89 -13.80
C ILE A 76 5.08 -22.80 -13.37
N MET A 77 4.99 -23.12 -12.06
CA MET A 77 4.00 -24.09 -11.56
C MET A 77 2.55 -23.63 -11.73
N SER A 78 2.28 -22.33 -11.62
CA SER A 78 0.93 -21.79 -11.78
C SER A 78 0.55 -21.55 -13.26
N ALA A 79 1.47 -21.10 -14.12
CA ALA A 79 1.12 -20.63 -15.47
C ALA A 79 1.57 -21.52 -16.64
N ALA A 80 2.58 -22.39 -16.48
CA ALA A 80 3.01 -23.25 -17.57
C ALA A 80 1.87 -24.19 -18.01
N GLY A 81 1.63 -24.27 -19.31
CA GLY A 81 0.56 -25.10 -19.91
C GLY A 81 -0.85 -24.52 -19.72
N THR A 82 -0.96 -23.20 -19.55
CA THR A 82 -2.23 -22.47 -19.53
C THR A 82 -2.26 -21.42 -20.63
N ASP A 83 -3.44 -20.97 -21.06
CA ASP A 83 -3.59 -19.92 -22.08
C ASP A 83 -3.28 -18.49 -21.55
N ILE A 84 -2.75 -18.38 -20.33
CA ILE A 84 -2.40 -17.11 -19.69
C ILE A 84 -1.09 -16.59 -20.30
N GLN A 85 -1.07 -15.36 -20.82
CA GLN A 85 0.14 -14.69 -21.33
C GLN A 85 1.06 -14.19 -20.20
N ALA A 86 1.46 -15.14 -19.34
CA ALA A 86 2.41 -15.00 -18.26
C ALA A 86 3.84 -15.17 -18.77
N THR A 87 4.76 -14.38 -18.22
CA THR A 87 6.15 -14.80 -18.17
C THR A 87 6.29 -15.82 -17.03
N LEU A 88 6.99 -16.90 -17.32
CA LEU A 88 7.32 -17.95 -16.37
C LEU A 88 8.59 -17.61 -15.56
N ILE A 89 9.34 -16.60 -16.02
CA ILE A 89 10.56 -16.05 -15.43
C ILE A 89 10.25 -15.38 -14.07
N ASN A 90 11.21 -15.39 -13.14
CA ASN A 90 11.02 -14.80 -11.81
C ASN A 90 11.63 -13.40 -11.70
N CYS A 91 12.93 -13.28 -11.98
CA CYS A 91 13.72 -12.07 -11.74
C CYS A 91 14.17 -11.43 -13.06
N PHE A 92 14.32 -10.11 -13.07
CA PHE A 92 14.83 -9.27 -14.15
C PHE A 92 15.62 -8.08 -13.57
N VAL A 93 16.51 -7.49 -14.37
CA VAL A 93 17.11 -6.16 -14.15
C VAL A 93 16.98 -5.30 -15.40
N GLN A 94 16.96 -4.00 -15.22
CA GLN A 94 16.77 -2.97 -16.22
C GLN A 94 17.79 -1.85 -15.95
N PRO A 95 18.55 -1.40 -16.96
CA PRO A 95 19.41 -0.23 -16.81
C PRO A 95 18.61 1.07 -16.70
N VAL A 96 19.19 2.10 -16.08
CA VAL A 96 18.70 3.49 -16.12
C VAL A 96 19.87 4.41 -16.47
N GLY A 97 19.71 5.20 -17.53
CA GLY A 97 20.72 6.14 -18.02
C GLY A 97 20.60 7.56 -17.46
N ASP A 98 21.63 8.38 -17.65
CA ASP A 98 21.73 9.76 -17.13
C ASP A 98 21.03 10.81 -18.03
N CYS A 99 19.85 10.47 -18.56
CA CYS A 99 19.03 11.38 -19.34
C CYS A 99 17.54 11.23 -18.98
N ILE A 100 16.74 12.28 -19.23
CA ILE A 100 15.31 12.27 -18.93
C ILE A 100 14.54 11.38 -19.91
N GLN A 101 14.85 11.50 -21.20
CA GLN A 101 14.16 10.79 -22.30
C GLN A 101 15.15 10.38 -23.39
N GLY A 102 14.80 9.33 -24.14
CA GLY A 102 15.62 8.73 -25.19
C GLY A 102 16.61 7.68 -24.65
N VAL A 103 17.88 7.85 -25.03
CA VAL A 103 19.02 7.10 -24.48
C VAL A 103 20.11 8.09 -24.10
N ASP A 104 20.96 7.73 -23.13
CA ASP A 104 22.15 8.52 -22.78
C ASP A 104 23.34 8.25 -23.72
N ASP A 105 24.45 8.95 -23.51
CA ASP A 105 25.67 8.80 -24.31
C ASP A 105 26.32 7.39 -24.16
N GLY A 106 25.92 6.61 -23.16
CA GLY A 106 26.28 5.20 -22.98
C GLY A 106 25.33 4.22 -23.67
N GLY A 107 24.27 4.71 -24.31
CA GLY A 107 23.23 3.90 -24.95
C GLY A 107 22.21 3.30 -23.96
N TYR A 108 22.23 3.69 -22.69
CA TYR A 108 21.24 3.23 -21.71
C TYR A 108 19.92 3.99 -21.88
N PRO A 109 18.76 3.33 -21.72
CA PRO A 109 17.45 3.97 -21.77
C PRO A 109 17.35 5.08 -20.72
N GLY A 110 16.77 6.21 -21.11
CA GLY A 110 16.50 7.33 -20.22
C GLY A 110 15.57 6.96 -19.06
N ILE A 111 15.52 7.85 -18.08
CA ILE A 111 14.80 7.67 -16.81
C ILE A 111 13.33 7.29 -17.04
N TYR A 112 12.67 7.88 -18.04
CA TYR A 112 11.27 7.55 -18.35
C TYR A 112 11.09 6.37 -19.33
N GLU A 113 12.11 5.97 -20.08
CA GLU A 113 12.09 4.78 -20.95
C GLU A 113 12.35 3.50 -20.16
N ALA A 114 13.41 3.49 -19.34
CA ALA A 114 13.76 2.37 -18.48
C ALA A 114 12.61 1.98 -17.54
N LEU A 115 11.91 3.01 -17.08
CA LEU A 115 10.67 3.00 -16.33
C LEU A 115 9.55 2.23 -17.05
N ARG A 116 9.23 2.66 -18.27
CA ARG A 116 8.15 2.10 -19.11
C ARG A 116 8.42 0.62 -19.37
N GLU A 117 9.68 0.29 -19.61
CA GLU A 117 10.18 -1.06 -19.84
C GLU A 117 10.05 -1.95 -18.62
N ALA A 118 10.40 -1.42 -17.45
CA ALA A 118 10.21 -2.11 -16.20
C ALA A 118 8.73 -2.48 -15.96
N ALA A 119 7.80 -1.56 -16.19
CA ALA A 119 6.37 -1.82 -16.02
C ALA A 119 5.87 -3.00 -16.88
N GLU A 120 6.11 -3.00 -18.20
CA GLU A 120 5.76 -4.15 -19.06
C GLU A 120 6.47 -5.45 -18.61
N THR A 121 7.61 -5.36 -17.93
CA THR A 121 8.30 -6.55 -17.42
C THR A 121 7.56 -7.18 -16.24
N MET A 122 7.24 -6.39 -15.21
CA MET A 122 6.44 -6.90 -14.09
C MET A 122 5.09 -7.41 -14.58
N ARG A 123 4.56 -6.88 -15.69
CA ARG A 123 3.23 -7.18 -16.26
C ARG A 123 2.99 -8.63 -16.55
N ARG A 124 3.99 -9.26 -17.11
CA ARG A 124 3.89 -10.67 -17.46
C ARG A 124 4.11 -11.56 -16.24
N GLY A 125 4.62 -10.99 -15.15
CA GLY A 125 5.12 -11.73 -14.01
C GLY A 125 6.62 -11.70 -13.91
N GLY A 126 7.26 -10.67 -14.45
CA GLY A 126 8.60 -10.37 -14.01
C GLY A 126 8.60 -9.74 -12.64
N GLY A 127 9.83 -9.48 -12.24
CA GLY A 127 10.16 -8.41 -11.35
C GLY A 127 11.48 -7.77 -11.82
N VAL A 128 11.62 -6.44 -11.81
CA VAL A 128 12.78 -5.68 -12.33
C VAL A 128 13.50 -4.81 -11.31
N GLY A 129 14.84 -4.88 -11.25
CA GLY A 129 15.67 -3.90 -10.53
C GLY A 129 16.63 -3.07 -11.36
N TYR A 130 17.30 -2.11 -10.70
CA TYR A 130 18.22 -1.17 -11.33
C TYR A 130 19.34 -0.72 -10.40
N ASP A 131 20.46 -0.34 -11.03
CA ASP A 131 21.53 0.45 -10.46
C ASP A 131 21.36 1.92 -10.86
N PHE A 132 21.29 2.80 -9.86
CA PHE A 132 21.06 4.23 -10.03
C PHE A 132 22.33 5.06 -10.11
N SER A 133 23.50 4.44 -9.97
CA SER A 133 24.79 5.12 -9.87
C SER A 133 25.24 5.83 -11.14
N ARG A 134 24.54 5.60 -12.27
CA ARG A 134 24.72 6.34 -13.53
C ARG A 134 24.11 7.74 -13.48
N ILE A 135 23.05 7.95 -12.69
CA ILE A 135 22.32 9.21 -12.69
C ILE A 135 23.11 10.26 -11.91
N ARG A 136 23.23 11.45 -12.47
CA ARG A 136 24.03 12.54 -11.89
C ARG A 136 23.56 12.98 -10.49
N PRO A 137 24.50 13.29 -9.59
CA PRO A 137 24.20 13.67 -8.21
C PRO A 137 23.48 15.00 -8.07
N LYS A 138 22.88 15.18 -6.90
CA LYS A 138 22.32 16.45 -6.43
C LYS A 138 23.41 17.52 -6.45
N GLY A 139 23.14 18.65 -7.10
CA GLY A 139 24.17 19.69 -7.30
C GLY A 139 24.98 19.56 -8.60
N ALA A 140 24.77 18.53 -9.42
CA ALA A 140 25.31 18.52 -10.79
C ALA A 140 24.65 19.59 -11.67
N ARG A 141 25.38 20.10 -12.67
CA ARG A 141 24.89 21.10 -13.62
C ARG A 141 24.07 20.46 -14.75
N VAL A 142 22.91 21.04 -15.06
CA VAL A 142 22.07 20.68 -16.21
C VAL A 142 22.27 21.70 -17.33
N MET A 143 22.85 21.27 -18.45
CA MET A 143 23.31 22.16 -19.53
C MET A 143 22.16 22.86 -20.26
N GLY A 144 21.13 22.12 -20.69
CA GLY A 144 20.05 22.64 -21.54
C GLY A 144 19.07 23.60 -20.85
N THR A 145 19.01 23.58 -19.51
CA THR A 145 18.09 24.39 -18.69
C THR A 145 18.81 25.41 -17.81
N ALA A 146 20.15 25.41 -17.80
CA ALA A 146 21.00 26.13 -16.85
C ALA A 146 20.63 25.90 -15.36
N SER A 147 20.03 24.76 -15.04
CA SER A 147 19.55 24.41 -13.70
C SER A 147 20.46 23.40 -12.98
N THR A 148 20.09 23.08 -11.74
CA THR A 148 20.75 22.08 -10.90
C THR A 148 20.01 20.74 -10.98
N ALA A 149 20.73 19.62 -10.98
CA ALA A 149 20.17 18.29 -10.87
C ALA A 149 19.80 17.94 -9.42
N SER A 150 18.85 17.02 -9.26
CA SER A 150 18.30 16.63 -7.95
C SER A 150 18.88 15.33 -7.38
N GLY A 151 19.64 14.55 -8.16
CA GLY A 151 20.38 13.34 -7.71
C GLY A 151 19.67 12.01 -8.00
N PRO A 152 20.35 10.85 -8.07
CA PRO A 152 19.70 9.55 -8.00
C PRO A 152 18.91 9.41 -6.71
N CYS A 153 19.27 10.06 -5.60
CA CYS A 153 18.38 10.09 -4.44
C CYS A 153 17.05 10.83 -4.73
N SER A 154 16.98 11.62 -5.81
CA SER A 154 15.79 12.19 -6.47
C SER A 154 15.33 11.45 -7.76
N TYR A 155 15.98 10.36 -8.21
CA TYR A 155 15.62 9.58 -9.42
C TYR A 155 15.48 8.06 -9.22
N MET A 156 15.98 7.49 -8.13
CA MET A 156 15.28 6.50 -7.30
C MET A 156 14.00 7.05 -6.71
N ASN A 157 13.91 8.39 -6.66
CA ASN A 157 12.72 9.23 -6.50
C ASN A 157 12.05 9.49 -7.89
N VAL A 158 12.53 8.86 -8.97
CA VAL A 158 11.82 8.62 -10.23
C VAL A 158 11.96 7.12 -10.59
N PHE A 159 12.10 6.21 -9.60
CA PHE A 159 12.13 4.74 -9.68
C PHE A 159 11.41 3.88 -8.60
N ASP A 160 10.30 4.32 -8.00
CA ASP A 160 9.43 3.47 -7.14
C ASP A 160 7.87 3.59 -7.25
N GLN A 161 7.23 4.78 -7.16
CA GLN A 161 5.86 5.10 -7.69
C GLN A 161 5.72 4.86 -9.18
N SER A 162 6.23 3.76 -9.72
CA SER A 162 5.74 3.18 -10.96
C SER A 162 5.71 1.68 -10.82
N CYS A 163 5.65 1.18 -9.58
CA CYS A 163 5.15 -0.14 -9.28
C CYS A 163 3.82 -0.14 -8.60
N SER A 164 2.94 0.65 -9.18
CA SER A 164 1.60 0.67 -8.73
C SER A 164 0.46 0.74 -9.74
N THR A 165 0.52 0.23 -10.97
CA THR A 165 -0.69 -0.38 -11.58
C THR A 165 -0.57 -1.76 -12.27
N VAL A 166 0.58 -2.33 -12.63
CA VAL A 166 0.84 -3.74 -13.05
C VAL A 166 0.52 -4.89 -12.11
N GLU A 167 -0.21 -5.81 -12.68
CA GLU A 167 -0.31 -7.19 -12.27
C GLU A 167 0.41 -8.09 -13.26
N SER A 168 1.59 -8.52 -12.82
CA SER A 168 2.09 -9.87 -13.03
C SER A 168 0.95 -10.85 -13.33
N ALA A 169 1.18 -11.85 -14.17
CA ALA A 169 0.22 -12.95 -14.25
C ALA A 169 0.14 -13.67 -12.89
N GLY A 170 -1.01 -14.30 -12.58
CA GLY A 170 -1.12 -15.33 -11.54
C GLY A 170 -0.96 -14.93 -10.06
N ALA A 171 -1.55 -13.81 -9.61
CA ALA A 171 -1.77 -13.48 -8.18
C ALA A 171 -0.50 -13.39 -7.27
N ARG A 172 0.46 -12.53 -7.64
CA ARG A 172 1.73 -12.14 -6.96
C ARG A 172 2.22 -10.73 -7.38
N ARG A 173 2.41 -9.73 -6.50
CA ARG A 173 2.82 -8.35 -6.93
C ARG A 173 4.28 -8.33 -7.45
N GLY A 174 4.71 -7.20 -8.04
CA GLY A 174 6.11 -6.76 -7.97
C GLY A 174 6.56 -6.53 -6.50
N ALA A 175 7.85 -6.27 -6.25
CA ALA A 175 8.71 -6.42 -5.05
C ALA A 175 10.23 -5.93 -5.07
N GLN A 176 10.67 -4.67 -4.80
CA GLN A 176 11.95 -4.09 -5.36
C GLN A 176 13.31 -4.49 -4.75
N MET A 177 14.39 -4.08 -5.45
CA MET A 177 15.70 -3.67 -4.95
C MET A 177 16.35 -2.66 -5.92
N GLY A 178 16.88 -1.59 -5.34
CA GLY A 178 17.53 -0.47 -5.99
C GLY A 178 18.90 -0.33 -5.38
N VAL A 179 19.90 -0.15 -6.23
CA VAL A 179 21.31 -0.19 -5.85
C VAL A 179 21.95 1.15 -6.15
N LEU A 180 22.81 1.60 -5.23
CA LEU A 180 23.66 2.75 -5.42
C LEU A 180 25.07 2.43 -4.89
N ARG A 181 26.10 2.79 -5.65
CA ARG A 181 27.49 2.54 -5.28
C ARG A 181 27.94 3.39 -4.09
N ILE A 182 28.85 2.84 -3.28
CA ILE A 182 29.44 3.51 -2.12
C ILE A 182 30.32 4.72 -2.43
N ASP A 183 30.66 4.95 -3.69
CA ASP A 183 31.36 6.16 -4.17
C ASP A 183 30.44 7.22 -4.80
N HIS A 184 29.12 6.99 -4.88
CA HIS A 184 28.21 8.00 -5.43
C HIS A 184 27.99 9.17 -4.44
N PRO A 185 28.02 10.46 -4.84
CA PRO A 185 27.89 11.60 -3.92
C PRO A 185 26.63 11.65 -3.06
N ASP A 186 25.51 11.14 -3.55
CA ASP A 186 24.26 11.04 -2.77
C ASP A 186 24.16 9.76 -1.91
N VAL A 187 25.22 8.93 -1.83
CA VAL A 187 25.15 7.65 -1.09
C VAL A 187 24.86 7.83 0.40
N GLN A 188 25.32 8.91 1.02
CA GLN A 188 24.99 9.17 2.43
C GLN A 188 23.49 9.45 2.63
N GLU A 189 22.81 9.98 1.61
CA GLU A 189 21.36 10.15 1.58
C GLU A 189 20.65 8.79 1.33
N PHE A 190 21.21 7.93 0.46
CA PHE A 190 20.71 6.56 0.21
C PHE A 190 20.79 5.68 1.47
N ILE A 191 21.95 5.61 2.11
CA ILE A 191 22.22 4.75 3.29
C ILE A 191 21.25 5.08 4.44
N THR A 192 20.86 6.34 4.56
CA THR A 192 20.00 6.82 5.65
C THR A 192 18.53 6.99 5.25
N ALA A 193 18.17 6.77 3.97
CA ALA A 193 16.82 7.02 3.46
C ALA A 193 15.75 6.27 4.26
N LYS A 194 15.96 4.96 4.49
CA LYS A 194 15.05 4.09 5.25
C LYS A 194 14.80 4.51 6.70
N ARG A 195 15.72 5.30 7.28
CA ARG A 195 15.61 5.78 8.66
C ARG A 195 14.55 6.86 8.82
N ALA A 196 14.16 7.51 7.71
CA ALA A 196 12.94 8.30 7.67
C ALA A 196 11.76 7.32 7.51
N PRO A 197 10.89 7.14 8.53
CA PRO A 197 9.69 6.34 8.39
C PRO A 197 8.70 7.18 7.57
N GLY A 198 8.77 7.06 6.26
CA GLY A 198 8.02 7.89 5.31
C GLY A 198 8.83 8.39 4.11
N ARG A 199 10.07 7.94 3.90
CA ARG A 199 10.75 8.13 2.62
C ARG A 199 10.91 6.79 1.95
N TRP A 200 10.50 6.67 0.69
CA TRP A 200 10.85 5.55 -0.19
C TRP A 200 10.02 4.23 0.16
N ASN A 201 9.65 3.14 -0.62
CA ASN A 201 9.41 1.72 -0.07
C ASN A 201 9.75 0.41 -0.81
N ASN A 202 9.83 0.33 -2.12
CA ASN A 202 9.74 -1.00 -2.71
C ASN A 202 11.08 -1.73 -2.77
N PHE A 203 12.17 -1.01 -3.02
CA PHE A 203 13.53 -1.52 -3.06
C PHE A 203 13.94 -2.15 -1.73
N ASN A 204 14.04 -3.46 -1.51
CA ASN A 204 15.04 -3.93 -0.54
C ASN A 204 16.38 -3.28 -0.97
N VAL A 205 16.96 -2.32 -0.24
CA VAL A 205 18.02 -1.46 -0.80
C VAL A 205 19.36 -2.05 -0.46
N SER A 206 20.26 -2.10 -1.44
CA SER A 206 21.64 -2.47 -1.14
C SER A 206 22.63 -1.45 -1.64
N VAL A 207 23.62 -1.17 -0.79
CA VAL A 207 24.79 -0.42 -1.21
C VAL A 207 25.65 -1.35 -2.06
N GLY A 208 26.03 -0.89 -3.25
CA GLY A 208 27.04 -1.53 -4.07
C GLY A 208 28.44 -1.21 -3.54
N VAL A 209 29.14 -2.19 -2.99
CA VAL A 209 30.43 -2.02 -2.33
C VAL A 209 31.53 -2.78 -3.10
N PRO A 210 32.59 -2.10 -3.59
CA PRO A 210 33.79 -2.72 -4.09
C PRO A 210 34.80 -3.00 -2.96
N ASP A 211 35.73 -3.90 -3.21
CA ASP A 211 36.81 -4.29 -2.29
C ASP A 211 37.70 -3.11 -1.91
N ALA A 212 37.93 -2.18 -2.84
CA ALA A 212 38.67 -0.95 -2.60
C ALA A 212 38.07 -0.10 -1.45
N PHE A 213 36.74 -0.12 -1.26
CA PHE A 213 36.10 0.55 -0.14
C PHE A 213 36.35 -0.19 1.17
N ILE A 214 36.21 -1.52 1.19
CA ILE A 214 36.50 -2.33 2.40
C ILE A 214 37.97 -2.20 2.82
N GLN A 215 38.89 -2.15 1.86
CA GLN A 215 40.31 -1.86 2.09
C GLN A 215 40.50 -0.44 2.66
N ALA A 216 39.78 0.57 2.16
CA ALA A 216 39.83 1.92 2.74
C ALA A 216 39.28 1.96 4.18
N VAL A 217 38.20 1.23 4.48
CA VAL A 217 37.65 1.09 5.85
C VAL A 217 38.66 0.43 6.79
N GLN A 218 39.35 -0.63 6.35
CA GLN A 218 40.34 -1.35 7.16
C GLN A 218 41.61 -0.53 7.42
N ASN A 219 41.99 0.36 6.51
CA ASN A 219 43.19 1.20 6.60
C ASN A 219 42.93 2.61 7.18
N ASP A 220 41.72 2.90 7.66
CA ASP A 220 41.27 4.24 8.07
C ASP A 220 41.49 5.33 6.99
N GLY A 221 41.38 4.92 5.72
CA GLY A 221 41.65 5.76 4.57
C GLY A 221 40.51 6.74 4.22
N PRO A 222 40.83 7.79 3.44
CA PRO A 222 39.81 8.61 2.80
C PRO A 222 39.08 7.83 1.71
N TRP A 223 37.84 8.23 1.44
CA TRP A 223 37.02 7.79 0.32
C TRP A 223 36.50 9.02 -0.42
N GLU A 224 36.60 8.99 -1.75
CA GLU A 224 36.20 10.11 -2.61
C GLU A 224 34.85 9.81 -3.25
N LEU A 225 33.91 10.73 -3.08
CA LEU A 225 32.59 10.66 -3.66
C LEU A 225 32.60 11.30 -5.06
N VAL A 226 32.30 10.52 -6.09
CA VAL A 226 32.61 10.86 -7.49
C VAL A 226 31.45 10.68 -8.47
N HIS A 227 31.37 11.57 -9.45
CA HIS A 227 30.52 11.38 -10.64
C HIS A 227 31.09 12.10 -11.87
N GLN A 228 30.79 11.64 -13.08
CA GLN A 228 31.28 12.25 -14.32
C GLN A 228 30.68 13.64 -14.58
N ALA A 229 29.43 13.85 -14.16
CA ALA A 229 28.72 15.11 -14.32
C ALA A 229 29.37 16.24 -13.50
N ARG A 230 29.63 17.39 -14.13
CA ARG A 230 30.24 18.57 -13.49
C ARG A 230 29.33 19.18 -12.40
N PRO A 231 29.85 19.50 -11.20
CA PRO A 231 29.13 20.25 -10.17
C PRO A 231 28.76 21.68 -10.61
N ILE A 232 27.81 22.29 -9.90
CA ILE A 232 27.59 23.75 -9.94
C ILE A 232 28.76 24.51 -9.29
N GLU A 233 28.99 25.75 -9.74
CA GLU A 233 30.11 26.59 -9.28
C GLU A 233 30.24 26.75 -7.75
N PRO A 234 29.15 26.85 -6.95
CA PRO A 234 29.25 26.86 -5.49
C PRO A 234 29.91 25.63 -4.87
N LEU A 235 29.79 24.44 -5.48
CA LEU A 235 30.46 23.22 -5.00
C LEU A 235 31.94 23.20 -5.41
N ILE A 236 32.26 23.72 -6.60
CA ILE A 236 33.65 23.89 -7.06
C ILE A 236 34.38 24.88 -6.15
N ALA A 237 33.73 25.98 -5.76
CA ALA A 237 34.23 26.93 -4.77
C ALA A 237 34.36 26.34 -3.33
N GLN A 238 33.76 25.18 -3.06
CA GLN A 238 33.89 24.43 -1.80
C GLN A 238 34.94 23.30 -1.88
N GLY A 239 35.62 23.14 -3.03
CA GLY A 239 36.71 22.17 -3.21
C GLY A 239 36.41 21.03 -4.19
N ALA A 240 35.20 20.97 -4.78
CA ALA A 240 34.89 19.96 -5.78
C ALA A 240 35.71 20.17 -7.06
N HIS A 241 36.39 19.12 -7.53
CA HIS A 241 37.40 19.22 -8.59
C HIS A 241 37.38 17.99 -9.50
N GLN A 242 37.94 18.10 -10.70
CA GLN A 242 38.02 17.00 -11.65
C GLN A 242 39.37 16.28 -11.53
N ARG A 243 39.35 14.96 -11.49
CA ARG A 243 40.53 14.10 -11.61
C ARG A 243 40.97 13.95 -13.07
N ALA A 244 42.15 13.36 -13.27
CA ALA A 244 42.67 13.01 -14.59
C ALA A 244 41.87 11.90 -15.33
N ASP A 245 41.06 11.11 -14.60
CA ASP A 245 40.14 10.11 -15.17
C ASP A 245 38.83 10.71 -15.72
N GLY A 246 38.62 12.02 -15.55
CA GLY A 246 37.41 12.74 -15.95
C GLY A 246 36.29 12.77 -14.91
N GLN A 247 36.39 12.02 -13.82
CA GLN A 247 35.44 12.07 -12.70
C GLN A 247 35.59 13.40 -11.92
N TRP A 248 34.47 13.95 -11.46
CA TRP A 248 34.46 15.03 -10.48
C TRP A 248 34.35 14.45 -9.08
N VAL A 249 35.29 14.77 -8.20
CA VAL A 249 35.17 14.58 -6.76
C VAL A 249 34.25 15.67 -6.22
N TYR A 250 33.11 15.27 -5.66
CA TYR A 250 32.15 16.16 -5.01
C TYR A 250 32.51 16.41 -3.54
N ALA A 251 33.04 15.38 -2.87
CA ALA A 251 33.54 15.44 -1.50
C ALA A 251 34.51 14.28 -1.20
N THR A 252 35.32 14.43 -0.16
CA THR A 252 36.17 13.35 0.38
C THR A 252 35.81 13.16 1.86
N VAL A 253 35.53 11.92 2.26
CA VAL A 253 35.09 11.55 3.63
C VAL A 253 35.89 10.35 4.13
N PRO A 254 36.05 10.12 5.45
CA PRO A 254 36.68 8.90 5.94
C PRO A 254 35.83 7.67 5.56
N ALA A 255 36.45 6.62 5.01
CA ALA A 255 35.72 5.43 4.56
C ALA A 255 34.92 4.77 5.71
N ARG A 256 35.53 4.72 6.91
CA ARG A 256 34.87 4.22 8.13
C ARG A 256 33.58 4.98 8.46
N THR A 257 33.49 6.29 8.21
CA THR A 257 32.28 7.09 8.48
C THR A 257 31.09 6.62 7.65
N LEU A 258 31.31 6.25 6.39
CA LEU A 258 30.26 5.66 5.55
C LEU A 258 29.91 4.24 6.00
N TRP A 259 30.91 3.42 6.35
CA TRP A 259 30.70 2.05 6.83
C TRP A 259 29.90 1.99 8.14
N ASP A 260 30.30 2.75 9.16
CA ASP A 260 29.58 2.83 10.43
C ASP A 260 28.14 3.34 10.22
N SER A 261 27.91 4.19 9.22
CA SER A 261 26.57 4.63 8.82
C SER A 261 25.73 3.50 8.22
N ILE A 262 26.32 2.59 7.41
CA ILE A 262 25.64 1.38 6.93
C ILE A 262 25.37 0.44 8.11
N MET A 263 26.38 0.13 8.92
CA MET A 263 26.28 -0.82 10.04
C MET A 263 25.22 -0.39 11.06
N GLN A 264 25.19 0.87 11.46
CA GLN A 264 24.16 1.38 12.37
C GLN A 264 22.75 1.27 11.75
N SER A 265 22.62 1.55 10.45
CA SER A 265 21.34 1.44 9.76
C SER A 265 20.86 -0.01 9.68
N ALA A 266 21.75 -0.94 9.33
CA ALA A 266 21.44 -2.37 9.28
C ALA A 266 21.11 -2.97 10.66
N TYR A 267 21.76 -2.51 11.72
CA TYR A 267 21.51 -2.99 13.09
C TYR A 267 20.18 -2.50 13.70
N ASP A 268 19.76 -1.29 13.36
CA ASP A 268 18.55 -0.65 13.87
C ASP A 268 17.33 -0.91 12.98
N PHE A 269 17.50 -0.88 11.66
CA PHE A 269 16.43 -0.89 10.64
C PHE A 269 16.50 -2.07 9.64
N ALA A 270 17.38 -3.06 9.87
CA ALA A 270 17.67 -4.22 9.01
C ALA A 270 18.31 -3.88 7.64
N GLU A 271 18.50 -2.60 7.33
CA GLU A 271 18.79 -2.10 5.98
C GLU A 271 19.61 -0.79 5.98
N PRO A 272 20.37 -0.48 4.91
CA PRO A 272 20.43 -1.22 3.65
C PRO A 272 21.22 -2.53 3.77
N GLY A 273 20.90 -3.48 2.90
CA GLY A 273 21.78 -4.60 2.59
C GLY A 273 23.09 -4.15 1.93
N ILE A 274 23.99 -5.12 1.70
CA ILE A 274 25.21 -4.90 0.93
C ILE A 274 25.28 -5.90 -0.22
N LEU A 275 25.65 -5.42 -1.40
CA LEU A 275 26.11 -6.22 -2.53
C LEU A 275 27.61 -5.98 -2.71
N PHE A 276 28.39 -7.05 -2.68
CA PHE A 276 29.84 -7.00 -2.89
C PHE A 276 30.11 -7.09 -4.40
N LEU A 277 30.18 -5.92 -5.06
CA LEU A 277 30.17 -5.82 -6.52
C LEU A 277 31.35 -6.54 -7.16
N ASP A 278 32.53 -6.45 -6.54
CA ASP A 278 33.73 -7.09 -7.06
C ASP A 278 33.62 -8.62 -6.94
N HIS A 279 33.12 -9.18 -5.82
CA HIS A 279 32.81 -10.61 -5.71
C HIS A 279 31.72 -11.08 -6.68
N ILE A 280 30.73 -10.24 -6.98
CA ILE A 280 29.67 -10.55 -7.94
C ILE A 280 30.25 -10.67 -9.35
N ASN A 281 31.13 -9.75 -9.74
CA ASN A 281 31.67 -9.67 -11.10
C ASN A 281 32.95 -10.48 -11.33
N GLU A 282 33.84 -10.64 -10.35
CA GLU A 282 34.96 -11.60 -10.42
C GLU A 282 34.43 -13.03 -10.62
N ASP A 283 33.38 -13.41 -9.89
CA ASP A 283 32.80 -14.75 -9.95
C ASP A 283 31.84 -14.94 -11.14
N ASN A 284 31.50 -13.88 -11.87
CA ASN A 284 30.59 -13.93 -13.01
C ASN A 284 31.22 -14.66 -14.19
N ASN A 285 30.60 -15.77 -14.62
CA ASN A 285 31.05 -16.53 -15.81
C ASN A 285 31.05 -15.71 -17.10
N LEU A 286 30.42 -14.53 -17.12
CA LEU A 286 30.28 -13.64 -18.27
C LEU A 286 30.95 -12.27 -18.09
N HIS A 287 31.83 -12.08 -17.08
CA HIS A 287 32.55 -10.82 -16.82
C HIS A 287 33.17 -10.15 -18.06
N TYR A 288 33.63 -10.95 -19.03
CA TYR A 288 34.17 -10.50 -20.31
C TYR A 288 33.16 -9.81 -21.25
N CYS A 289 31.86 -9.87 -20.94
CA CYS A 289 30.77 -9.31 -21.77
C CYS A 289 29.56 -8.77 -20.98
N GLU A 290 29.61 -8.66 -19.64
CA GLU A 290 28.53 -8.09 -18.81
C GLU A 290 28.98 -7.59 -17.42
N ASP A 291 28.09 -6.83 -16.76
CA ASP A 291 28.22 -6.26 -15.40
C ASP A 291 26.82 -6.29 -14.70
N ILE A 292 26.72 -6.41 -13.35
CA ILE A 292 25.54 -6.90 -12.59
C ILE A 292 25.03 -5.99 -11.43
N ALA A 293 23.70 -5.99 -11.13
CA ALA A 293 23.03 -5.29 -10.00
C ALA A 293 21.83 -5.98 -9.23
N ALA A 294 20.54 -5.79 -9.58
CA ALA A 294 19.42 -5.51 -8.61
C ALA A 294 18.05 -6.33 -8.71
N THR A 295 16.94 -5.95 -8.01
CA THR A 295 15.62 -6.70 -7.90
C THR A 295 14.32 -5.81 -7.81
N ASN A 296 13.07 -6.18 -7.41
CA ASN A 296 11.81 -5.91 -8.21
C ASN A 296 10.21 -5.58 -7.83
N PRO A 297 9.48 -4.34 -7.76
CA PRO A 297 8.68 -3.26 -6.82
C PRO A 297 7.20 -3.04 -6.01
N CYS A 298 6.55 -1.80 -5.71
CA CYS A 298 5.24 -1.35 -4.94
C CYS A 298 4.50 0.17 -4.90
N VAL A 299 3.53 0.62 -3.94
CA VAL A 299 2.40 1.77 -3.91
C VAL A 299 2.43 3.14 -3.09
N THR A 300 1.65 4.24 -3.38
CA THR A 300 1.75 5.64 -2.75
C THR A 300 1.72 5.88 -1.22
N ALA A 301 2.23 7.06 -0.81
CA ALA A 301 2.19 7.65 0.55
C ALA A 301 0.81 8.10 1.01
N ASP A 302 0.11 8.82 0.14
CA ASP A 302 -1.13 9.52 0.43
C ASP A 302 -2.37 8.61 0.37
N THR A 303 -2.17 7.40 -0.15
CA THR A 303 -3.10 6.27 -0.08
C THR A 303 -3.58 6.10 1.35
N TRP A 304 -4.88 5.85 1.48
CA TRP A 304 -5.52 5.52 2.73
C TRP A 304 -5.66 4.02 2.91
N VAL A 305 -5.33 3.55 4.10
CA VAL A 305 -5.50 2.17 4.54
C VAL A 305 -6.34 2.15 5.80
N LEU A 306 -7.47 1.43 5.77
CA LEU A 306 -8.22 1.11 6.97
C LEU A 306 -7.42 0.12 7.83
N THR A 307 -7.26 0.45 9.11
CA THR A 307 -6.61 -0.42 10.10
C THR A 307 -7.56 -0.68 11.28
N THR A 308 -7.19 -1.61 12.16
CA THR A 308 -7.92 -1.83 13.43
C THR A 308 -7.95 -0.60 14.33
N GLY A 309 -6.97 0.31 14.19
CA GLY A 309 -6.93 1.62 14.85
C GLY A 309 -7.69 2.73 14.11
N GLY A 310 -8.45 2.38 13.05
CA GLY A 310 -9.10 3.31 12.14
C GLY A 310 -8.27 3.61 10.87
N PRO A 311 -8.75 4.50 9.99
CA PRO A 311 -8.05 4.86 8.77
C PRO A 311 -6.74 5.58 9.06
N ARG A 312 -5.69 5.24 8.33
CA ARG A 312 -4.40 5.93 8.36
C ARG A 312 -3.93 6.15 6.92
N GLN A 313 -3.10 7.16 6.67
CA GLN A 313 -2.39 7.20 5.40
C GLN A 313 -1.24 6.21 5.44
N VAL A 314 -0.77 5.76 4.29
CA VAL A 314 0.35 4.84 4.25
C VAL A 314 1.61 5.48 4.86
N ALA A 315 1.78 6.79 4.69
CA ALA A 315 2.80 7.59 5.37
C ALA A 315 2.78 7.49 6.92
N ASP A 316 1.61 7.24 7.55
CA ASP A 316 1.48 7.06 9.00
C ASP A 316 1.80 5.63 9.46
N LEU A 317 1.87 4.68 8.51
CA LEU A 317 1.97 3.24 8.77
C LEU A 317 3.36 2.67 8.49
N VAL A 318 4.34 3.55 8.31
CA VAL A 318 5.72 3.15 8.05
C VAL A 318 6.48 2.84 9.33
N GLY A 319 7.17 1.70 9.36
CA GLY A 319 7.94 1.30 10.55
C GLY A 319 7.03 1.12 11.77
N GLN A 320 5.71 1.12 11.54
CA GLN A 320 4.66 1.06 12.53
C GLN A 320 3.89 -0.24 12.29
N PRO A 321 4.11 -1.30 13.08
CA PRO A 321 3.37 -2.53 12.94
C PRO A 321 1.87 -2.28 13.18
N PHE A 322 1.04 -2.65 12.20
CA PHE A 322 -0.41 -2.47 12.25
C PHE A 322 -1.15 -3.73 11.80
N SER A 323 -2.48 -3.73 11.93
CA SER A 323 -3.34 -4.73 11.31
C SER A 323 -4.23 -4.08 10.26
N ALA A 324 -4.04 -4.45 8.99
CA ALA A 324 -4.83 -3.97 7.86
C ALA A 324 -6.25 -4.51 7.94
N VAL A 325 -7.26 -3.70 7.60
CA VAL A 325 -8.66 -4.12 7.56
C VAL A 325 -9.12 -4.18 6.11
N VAL A 326 -9.49 -5.37 5.67
CA VAL A 326 -9.71 -5.75 4.28
C VAL A 326 -11.08 -6.44 4.21
N ASP A 327 -12.04 -5.90 3.47
CA ASP A 327 -13.46 -6.34 3.46
C ASP A 327 -14.02 -6.56 4.88
N GLY A 328 -13.85 -5.52 5.72
CA GLY A 328 -14.34 -5.48 7.10
C GLY A 328 -13.63 -6.39 8.12
N ARG A 329 -12.53 -7.08 7.76
CA ARG A 329 -11.83 -8.03 8.64
C ARG A 329 -10.34 -7.71 8.76
N ALA A 330 -9.75 -7.99 9.93
CA ALA A 330 -8.38 -7.60 10.25
C ALA A 330 -7.34 -8.70 9.93
N TYR A 331 -6.22 -8.30 9.34
CA TYR A 331 -5.07 -9.13 8.98
C TYR A 331 -3.78 -8.50 9.49
N ARG A 332 -2.88 -9.32 10.06
CA ARG A 332 -1.58 -8.87 10.56
C ARG A 332 -0.68 -8.50 9.39
N VAL A 333 0.21 -7.54 9.59
CA VAL A 333 1.33 -7.27 8.71
C VAL A 333 2.55 -8.10 9.14
N GLU A 334 3.19 -8.81 8.20
CA GLU A 334 4.43 -9.57 8.44
C GLU A 334 5.67 -8.66 8.36
N SER A 335 5.60 -7.58 7.59
CA SER A 335 6.61 -6.53 7.52
C SER A 335 6.52 -5.52 8.67
N GLN A 336 7.39 -4.51 8.67
CA GLN A 336 7.48 -3.44 9.67
C GLN A 336 6.37 -2.38 9.52
N GLY A 337 5.12 -2.80 9.38
CA GLY A 337 4.12 -1.98 8.68
C GLY A 337 4.51 -1.87 7.21
N PHE A 338 4.32 -0.68 6.63
CA PHE A 338 4.99 -0.32 5.38
C PHE A 338 6.50 -0.05 5.66
N PHE A 339 7.43 -0.35 4.73
CA PHE A 339 8.89 -0.48 4.97
C PHE A 339 9.86 0.15 3.92
N GLN A 340 10.63 1.18 4.25
CA GLN A 340 10.79 2.36 3.34
C GLN A 340 12.07 2.56 2.45
N THR A 341 11.98 2.55 1.08
CA THR A 341 12.92 2.42 -0.09
C THR A 341 12.42 2.58 -1.65
N GLY A 342 11.72 3.60 -2.24
CA GLY A 342 12.00 4.64 -3.28
C GLY A 342 10.77 5.58 -3.70
N THR A 343 10.85 6.39 -4.79
CA THR A 343 9.77 7.26 -5.39
C THR A 343 9.75 7.24 -6.99
N ARG A 344 8.68 7.34 -7.83
CA ARG A 344 8.57 7.21 -9.38
C ARG A 344 7.34 8.01 -9.97
N PRO A 345 7.02 7.96 -11.30
CA PRO A 345 5.75 8.44 -11.90
C PRO A 345 4.43 7.62 -11.80
N VAL A 346 3.43 8.30 -11.23
CA VAL A 346 2.05 7.92 -10.88
C VAL A 346 1.12 7.87 -12.09
N LEU A 347 0.16 6.94 -12.06
CA LEU A 347 -1.01 6.80 -12.93
C LEU A 347 -2.25 6.82 -12.03
N ARG A 348 -2.84 7.99 -11.81
CA ARG A 348 -4.09 8.11 -11.06
C ARG A 348 -5.17 7.29 -11.76
N LEU A 349 -5.50 6.15 -11.18
CA LEU A 349 -6.65 5.34 -11.53
C LEU A 349 -7.90 6.13 -11.13
N GLN A 350 -8.76 6.44 -12.09
CA GLN A 350 -10.00 7.16 -11.88
C GLN A 350 -11.17 6.28 -12.28
N THR A 351 -12.21 6.21 -11.45
CA THR A 351 -13.47 5.52 -11.79
C THR A 351 -14.58 6.51 -12.14
N ARG A 352 -15.56 6.05 -12.92
CA ARG A 352 -16.73 6.82 -13.38
C ARG A 352 -17.63 7.23 -12.22
N GLU A 353 -17.60 6.45 -11.15
CA GLU A 353 -18.27 6.72 -9.89
C GLU A 353 -17.48 7.70 -9.01
N GLY A 354 -16.25 8.05 -9.35
CA GLY A 354 -15.45 9.09 -8.70
C GLY A 354 -14.33 8.62 -7.79
N HIS A 355 -14.25 7.31 -7.52
CA HIS A 355 -13.14 6.75 -6.75
C HIS A 355 -11.83 7.02 -7.48
N ALA A 356 -10.80 7.34 -6.71
CA ALA A 356 -9.46 7.48 -7.23
C ALA A 356 -8.47 6.89 -6.24
N LEU A 357 -7.61 6.03 -6.77
CA LEU A 357 -6.40 5.64 -6.09
C LEU A 357 -5.27 6.28 -6.88
N ARG A 358 -4.43 7.02 -6.18
CA ARG A 358 -3.11 7.32 -6.69
C ARG A 358 -2.35 6.02 -6.49
N LEU A 359 -1.88 5.51 -7.60
CA LEU A 359 -1.04 4.36 -7.80
C LEU A 359 -0.48 4.55 -9.22
N THR A 360 0.36 3.68 -9.77
CA THR A 360 1.40 4.11 -10.74
C THR A 360 1.57 3.23 -11.97
N ALA A 361 2.74 2.86 -12.51
CA ALA A 361 2.76 1.88 -13.62
C ALA A 361 2.64 0.41 -13.17
N ASP A 362 3.18 -0.05 -12.00
CA ASP A 362 3.43 -1.49 -11.74
C ASP A 362 2.79 -2.39 -10.53
N HIS A 363 1.54 -2.20 -9.98
CA HIS A 363 0.81 -2.92 -8.88
C HIS A 363 -0.35 -3.90 -9.19
N ARG A 364 -0.69 -4.70 -8.16
CA ARG A 364 -2.03 -5.26 -7.99
C ARG A 364 -3.17 -4.32 -7.55
N VAL A 365 -4.28 -4.33 -8.30
CA VAL A 365 -5.64 -3.92 -7.93
C VAL A 365 -6.72 -4.89 -8.46
N ARG A 366 -7.66 -5.34 -7.61
CA ARG A 366 -8.69 -6.31 -8.06
C ARG A 366 -9.63 -5.77 -9.15
N ARG A 367 -9.69 -6.46 -10.29
CA ARG A 367 -10.66 -6.30 -11.40
C ARG A 367 -11.83 -7.26 -11.25
N VAL A 368 -12.97 -6.93 -11.84
CA VAL A 368 -14.16 -7.78 -11.92
C VAL A 368 -14.15 -8.50 -13.28
N ALA A 369 -13.81 -9.79 -13.27
CA ALA A 369 -13.81 -10.62 -14.48
C ALA A 369 -15.22 -10.92 -14.98
N ARG A 370 -16.20 -11.12 -14.08
CA ARG A 370 -17.60 -11.37 -14.46
C ARG A 370 -18.59 -10.93 -13.39
N LYS A 371 -19.60 -10.16 -13.79
CA LYS A 371 -20.67 -9.66 -12.92
C LYS A 371 -22.04 -10.10 -13.43
N THR A 372 -22.81 -10.76 -12.57
CA THR A 372 -24.21 -11.11 -12.85
C THR A 372 -25.09 -10.77 -11.65
N ARG A 373 -26.41 -10.97 -11.75
CA ARG A 373 -27.33 -10.78 -10.60
C ARG A 373 -26.98 -11.63 -9.37
N TYR A 374 -26.29 -12.76 -9.57
CA TYR A 374 -26.02 -13.76 -8.52
C TYR A 374 -24.53 -14.01 -8.25
N CYS A 375 -23.63 -13.52 -9.11
CA CYS A 375 -22.19 -13.80 -9.06
C CYS A 375 -21.36 -12.51 -9.23
N LEU A 376 -20.20 -12.47 -8.58
CA LEU A 376 -19.12 -11.50 -8.82
C LEU A 376 -17.82 -12.31 -8.83
N GLU A 377 -17.31 -12.64 -10.01
CA GLU A 377 -15.98 -13.19 -10.18
C GLU A 377 -15.00 -12.04 -10.32
N VAL A 378 -13.93 -12.11 -9.54
CA VAL A 378 -12.91 -11.07 -9.43
C VAL A 378 -11.56 -11.68 -9.69
N GLU A 379 -10.73 -10.94 -10.37
CA GLU A 379 -9.36 -11.31 -10.70
C GLU A 379 -8.40 -10.21 -10.25
N TRP A 380 -7.14 -10.51 -10.44
CA TRP A 380 -6.01 -9.69 -10.06
C TRP A 380 -5.46 -9.18 -11.41
N THR A 381 -5.78 -7.93 -11.77
CA THR A 381 -5.44 -7.31 -13.07
C THR A 381 -4.89 -5.91 -12.91
N GLU A 382 -3.96 -5.60 -13.80
CA GLU A 382 -3.30 -4.32 -13.77
C GLU A 382 -4.25 -3.18 -14.00
N ALA A 383 -4.16 -2.16 -13.16
CA ALA A 383 -4.55 -0.84 -13.57
C ALA A 383 -3.74 -0.28 -14.78
N ALA A 384 -2.56 -0.81 -15.16
CA ALA A 384 -1.88 -0.47 -16.44
C ALA A 384 -2.54 -1.13 -17.67
N GLN A 385 -3.36 -2.18 -17.44
CA GLN A 385 -4.19 -2.87 -18.44
C GLN A 385 -5.66 -2.44 -18.35
N LEU A 386 -6.10 -1.94 -17.19
CA LEU A 386 -7.47 -1.53 -16.95
C LEU A 386 -7.88 -0.51 -18.01
N SER A 387 -8.80 -0.94 -18.85
CA SER A 387 -9.30 -0.13 -19.95
C SER A 387 -10.54 0.64 -19.49
N PRO A 388 -10.78 1.87 -19.99
CA PRO A 388 -11.99 2.63 -19.70
C PRO A 388 -13.30 1.86 -19.97
N GLY A 389 -13.93 1.33 -18.92
CA GLY A 389 -15.10 0.45 -19.01
C GLY A 389 -14.94 -0.89 -18.29
N ASP A 390 -13.73 -1.27 -17.90
CA ASP A 390 -13.52 -2.35 -16.93
C ASP A 390 -14.14 -1.99 -15.58
N GLU A 391 -14.50 -2.99 -14.78
CA GLU A 391 -14.91 -2.79 -13.40
C GLU A 391 -13.81 -3.27 -12.43
N ILE A 392 -13.60 -2.55 -11.34
CA ILE A 392 -12.70 -2.90 -10.22
C ILE A 392 -13.48 -3.07 -8.92
N VAL A 393 -12.87 -3.78 -7.97
CA VAL A 393 -13.45 -4.10 -6.67
C VAL A 393 -13.15 -3.00 -5.66
N LEU A 394 -14.20 -2.54 -4.99
CA LEU A 394 -14.13 -1.73 -3.78
C LEU A 394 -14.27 -2.64 -2.55
N HIS A 395 -13.79 -2.22 -1.39
CA HIS A 395 -13.99 -2.96 -0.15
C HIS A 395 -15.41 -2.87 0.41
N ASP A 396 -15.99 -4.03 0.75
CA ASP A 396 -17.22 -4.11 1.54
C ASP A 396 -16.88 -4.11 3.05
N HIS A 397 -16.98 -2.94 3.68
CA HIS A 397 -16.78 -2.78 5.13
C HIS A 397 -18.08 -2.90 5.95
N ARG A 398 -19.22 -3.32 5.37
CA ARG A 398 -20.50 -3.42 6.12
C ARG A 398 -20.47 -4.39 7.31
N ALA A 399 -19.53 -5.34 7.32
CA ALA A 399 -19.31 -6.27 8.42
C ALA A 399 -18.49 -5.68 9.60
N LEU A 400 -17.89 -4.50 9.43
CA LEU A 400 -17.09 -3.84 10.46
C LEU A 400 -18.00 -3.10 11.45
N GLN A 401 -17.98 -3.48 12.72
CA GLN A 401 -18.81 -2.86 13.76
C GLN A 401 -18.43 -1.39 14.03
N GLY A 402 -17.19 -1.01 13.72
CA GLY A 402 -16.66 0.34 13.87
C GLY A 402 -15.15 0.32 14.10
N TRP A 403 -14.59 1.48 14.43
CA TRP A 403 -13.20 1.64 14.89
C TRP A 403 -13.12 2.75 15.94
N ALA A 404 -12.19 2.61 16.89
CA ALA A 404 -11.99 3.57 17.98
C ALA A 404 -11.22 4.84 17.52
N GLY A 405 -11.23 5.87 18.36
CA GLY A 405 -10.65 7.19 18.10
C GLY A 405 -11.14 8.21 19.13
N ALA A 406 -10.49 9.37 19.23
CA ALA A 406 -10.60 10.21 20.44
C ALA A 406 -11.93 11.00 20.59
N GLY A 407 -12.44 11.61 19.52
CA GLY A 407 -13.70 12.38 19.58
C GLY A 407 -15.00 11.55 19.43
N SER A 408 -16.13 12.24 19.48
CA SER A 408 -17.42 11.69 19.89
C SER A 408 -18.61 11.87 18.91
N GLU A 409 -19.77 11.30 19.29
CA GLU A 409 -21.09 11.60 18.70
C GLU A 409 -21.58 13.04 18.96
N ALA A 410 -20.82 13.88 19.69
CA ALA A 410 -21.22 15.26 19.97
C ALA A 410 -20.25 16.34 19.44
N GLU A 411 -19.07 15.98 18.93
CA GLU A 411 -18.12 16.96 18.40
C GLU A 411 -18.13 17.19 16.87
N GLY A 412 -18.92 16.52 16.01
CA GLY A 412 -18.88 16.87 14.58
C GLY A 412 -19.78 16.47 13.40
N TYR A 413 -21.04 16.08 13.63
CA TYR A 413 -22.19 16.65 12.94
C TYR A 413 -22.31 18.08 13.46
N LEU A 414 -21.69 18.36 14.64
CA LEU A 414 -21.13 19.67 15.00
C LEU A 414 -20.32 20.12 13.78
N LEU A 415 -19.02 19.81 13.72
CA LEU A 415 -18.14 19.87 12.58
C LEU A 415 -18.79 19.53 11.22
N GLY A 416 -20.00 18.97 11.17
CA GLY A 416 -20.91 18.60 10.08
C GLY A 416 -21.70 19.73 9.41
N LEU A 417 -22.39 20.61 10.16
CA LEU A 417 -23.16 21.76 9.60
C LEU A 417 -22.27 22.83 8.93
N LEU A 418 -21.05 22.43 8.63
CA LEU A 418 -19.89 23.26 8.74
C LEU A 418 -19.15 23.38 7.43
N VAL A 419 -18.56 22.30 6.91
CA VAL A 419 -18.40 21.97 5.48
C VAL A 419 -19.78 22.02 4.74
N GLY A 420 -20.85 22.49 5.39
CA GLY A 420 -22.05 23.05 4.79
C GLY A 420 -22.20 24.56 5.03
N ASP A 421 -23.25 24.96 5.75
CA ASP A 421 -23.81 26.33 5.73
C ASP A 421 -23.04 27.45 6.47
N GLY A 422 -21.77 27.22 6.83
CA GLY A 422 -21.16 27.95 7.95
C GLY A 422 -20.57 29.37 7.92
N THR A 423 -20.05 29.90 9.05
CA THR A 423 -19.11 31.06 9.11
C THR A 423 -18.01 30.91 10.16
N LEU A 424 -16.76 31.41 9.96
CA LEU A 424 -15.48 31.21 10.69
C LEU A 424 -14.65 32.47 10.86
N LYS A 425 -14.19 32.65 12.07
CA LYS A 425 -13.37 33.76 12.44
C LYS A 425 -12.22 33.25 13.33
N ALA A 426 -10.98 33.74 13.20
CA ALA A 426 -9.91 33.55 14.20
C ALA A 426 -10.24 34.11 15.61
N ASP A 427 -11.49 34.51 15.85
CA ASP A 427 -12.01 34.91 17.15
C ASP A 427 -13.28 34.13 17.59
N LYS A 428 -14.29 33.86 16.74
CA LYS A 428 -15.67 33.69 17.28
C LYS A 428 -16.70 32.69 16.72
N ALA A 429 -16.87 31.51 17.28
CA ALA A 429 -17.85 30.50 16.84
C ALA A 429 -19.25 31.03 16.49
N VAL A 430 -19.85 30.62 15.36
CA VAL A 430 -21.19 31.09 14.99
C VAL A 430 -22.04 30.16 14.13
N ILE A 431 -23.36 29.85 14.37
CA ILE A 431 -24.35 29.22 13.41
C ILE A 431 -24.99 30.14 12.36
N SER A 432 -25.42 29.60 11.21
CA SER A 432 -26.62 29.98 10.46
C SER A 432 -27.35 28.73 10.01
N VAL A 433 -28.47 28.46 10.67
CA VAL A 433 -29.55 27.69 10.06
C VAL A 433 -30.49 28.74 9.47
N TRP A 434 -30.79 28.57 8.19
CA TRP A 434 -31.67 29.44 7.42
C TRP A 434 -33.09 28.87 7.46
N ALA A 435 -34.03 29.62 8.02
CA ALA A 435 -35.45 29.25 8.10
C ALA A 435 -36.29 30.43 7.55
N PRO A 436 -36.62 30.44 6.24
CA PRO A 436 -37.24 31.57 5.55
C PRO A 436 -38.58 32.04 6.14
N GLU A 437 -39.30 31.17 6.85
CA GLU A 437 -40.57 31.45 7.52
C GLU A 437 -40.43 32.37 8.74
N LEU A 438 -39.22 32.59 9.28
CA LEU A 438 -38.95 33.45 10.44
C LEU A 438 -39.05 34.96 10.11
N LYS A 439 -40.28 35.43 9.85
CA LYS A 439 -40.63 36.85 9.72
C LYS A 439 -41.26 37.37 11.01
N ALA A 440 -40.81 38.53 11.48
CA ALA A 440 -41.37 39.17 12.67
C ALA A 440 -42.75 39.77 12.38
N VAL A 441 -43.80 39.29 13.07
CA VAL A 441 -45.19 39.74 12.90
C VAL A 441 -45.53 40.81 13.93
N GLY A 442 -44.82 41.94 13.87
CA GLY A 442 -45.13 43.12 14.70
C GLY A 442 -44.52 43.11 16.11
N GLN A 443 -45.28 43.67 17.07
CA GLN A 443 -44.78 44.19 18.34
C GLN A 443 -44.26 43.11 19.32
N GLY A 444 -42.99 42.72 19.17
CA GLY A 444 -42.21 42.01 20.19
C GLY A 444 -42.43 40.49 20.27
N THR A 445 -43.51 39.96 19.70
CA THR A 445 -43.77 38.51 19.62
C THR A 445 -43.17 37.91 18.34
N VAL A 446 -42.10 37.13 18.52
CA VAL A 446 -41.57 36.23 17.48
C VAL A 446 -42.27 34.88 17.60
N ALA A 447 -43.13 34.54 16.64
CA ALA A 447 -43.70 33.21 16.53
C ALA A 447 -42.66 32.26 15.92
N TYR A 448 -42.19 31.28 16.69
CA TYR A 448 -41.45 30.14 16.14
C TYR A 448 -42.45 29.23 15.41
N ALA A 449 -42.41 29.21 14.08
CA ALA A 449 -42.98 28.12 13.31
C ALA A 449 -42.10 26.87 13.46
N ALA A 450 -42.70 25.70 13.60
CA ALA A 450 -41.97 24.44 13.51
C ALA A 450 -41.56 24.22 12.05
N THR A 451 -40.26 24.00 11.83
CA THR A 451 -39.60 23.89 10.52
C THR A 451 -38.50 22.84 10.62
N GLY A 452 -38.08 22.19 9.52
CA GLY A 452 -36.97 21.21 9.53
C GLY A 452 -35.69 21.73 10.18
N ALA A 453 -35.44 23.02 10.01
CA ALA A 453 -34.40 23.80 10.67
C ALA A 453 -34.38 23.70 12.21
N ALA A 454 -35.53 23.48 12.87
CA ALA A 454 -35.60 23.37 14.33
C ALA A 454 -34.86 22.15 14.88
N GLY A 455 -34.93 21.00 14.19
CA GLY A 455 -34.15 19.81 14.57
C GLY A 455 -32.65 19.99 14.37
N ILE A 456 -32.26 20.75 13.34
CA ILE A 456 -30.87 21.19 13.15
C ILE A 456 -30.43 22.05 14.33
N VAL A 457 -31.21 23.08 14.70
CA VAL A 457 -30.93 23.98 15.83
C VAL A 457 -30.79 23.21 17.13
N GLN A 458 -31.73 22.31 17.44
CA GLN A 458 -31.74 21.58 18.70
C GLN A 458 -30.58 20.60 18.84
N ALA A 459 -30.32 19.77 17.83
CA ALA A 459 -29.22 18.80 17.92
C ALA A 459 -27.85 19.50 17.88
N ALA A 460 -27.75 20.62 17.16
CA ALA A 460 -26.65 21.55 17.27
C ALA A 460 -26.40 22.08 18.68
N GLU A 461 -27.46 22.39 19.40
CA GLU A 461 -27.44 22.94 20.75
C GLU A 461 -27.12 21.91 21.82
N ALA A 462 -27.72 20.72 21.74
CA ALA A 462 -27.40 19.58 22.61
C ALA A 462 -25.93 19.19 22.46
N ALA A 463 -25.44 19.11 21.22
CA ALA A 463 -24.05 18.77 20.95
C ALA A 463 -23.09 19.91 21.31
N ALA A 464 -23.50 21.18 21.21
CA ALA A 464 -22.72 22.30 21.73
C ALA A 464 -22.57 22.29 23.25
N ALA A 465 -23.54 21.70 23.97
CA ALA A 465 -23.52 21.60 25.42
C ALA A 465 -22.56 20.53 25.96
N THR A 466 -22.19 19.51 25.18
CA THR A 466 -21.24 18.46 25.63
C THR A 466 -19.80 18.96 25.76
N LEU A 467 -19.56 20.23 25.47
CA LEU A 467 -18.24 20.81 25.31
C LEU A 467 -18.13 22.08 26.14
N ALA A 468 -17.01 22.18 26.85
CA ALA A 468 -16.97 22.88 28.12
C ALA A 468 -16.78 24.40 27.97
N HIS A 469 -17.85 25.08 27.62
CA HIS A 469 -17.86 26.51 27.29
C HIS A 469 -17.63 27.42 28.50
N ARG A 470 -17.27 28.69 28.21
CA ARG A 470 -17.36 29.76 29.20
C ARG A 470 -18.81 29.84 29.70
N ALA A 471 -19.00 30.19 30.97
CA ALA A 471 -20.32 30.33 31.57
C ALA A 471 -21.19 31.44 30.93
N ASP A 472 -20.62 32.30 30.08
CA ASP A 472 -21.31 33.26 29.22
C ASP A 472 -21.51 32.72 27.79
N PHE A 473 -21.96 31.48 27.62
CA PHE A 473 -22.47 30.92 26.35
C PHE A 473 -23.96 30.54 26.50
N GLY A 474 -24.69 30.19 25.43
CA GLY A 474 -26.09 29.74 25.62
C GLY A 474 -26.98 29.34 24.42
N GLY A 475 -26.48 28.75 23.33
CA GLY A 475 -27.37 28.27 22.23
C GLY A 475 -27.35 29.11 20.95
N PHE A 476 -28.51 29.49 20.39
CA PHE A 476 -28.76 30.33 19.21
C PHE A 476 -29.32 31.75 19.48
N GLN A 477 -28.79 32.77 18.78
CA GLN A 477 -29.23 34.17 18.89
C GLN A 477 -30.64 34.31 18.29
N ARG A 478 -31.48 35.13 18.92
CA ARG A 478 -32.82 35.48 18.41
C ARG A 478 -32.70 35.90 16.93
N PRO A 479 -33.53 35.35 16.02
CA PRO A 479 -33.36 35.54 14.58
C PRO A 479 -33.24 37.00 14.18
N VAL A 480 -32.27 37.32 13.31
CA VAL A 480 -32.06 38.71 12.86
C VAL A 480 -33.31 39.19 12.12
N ALA A 481 -33.94 40.24 12.65
CA ALA A 481 -35.25 40.71 12.19
C ALA A 481 -35.25 40.96 10.67
N GLY A 482 -36.13 40.25 9.95
CA GLY A 482 -36.26 40.34 8.50
C GLY A 482 -35.25 39.53 7.67
N ARG A 483 -34.38 38.71 8.29
CA ARG A 483 -33.41 37.84 7.58
C ARG A 483 -33.65 36.33 7.68
N GLY A 484 -34.46 35.88 8.64
CA GLY A 484 -34.84 34.46 8.78
C GLY A 484 -33.67 33.52 9.10
N GLU A 485 -32.76 33.98 9.96
CA GLU A 485 -31.43 33.39 10.12
C GLU A 485 -31.07 33.30 11.62
N ALA A 486 -30.85 32.08 12.12
CA ALA A 486 -30.62 31.80 13.54
C ALA A 486 -29.15 31.38 13.77
N ARG A 487 -28.47 31.99 14.77
CA ARG A 487 -27.00 32.12 14.71
C ARG A 487 -26.18 31.82 15.99
N MET A 488 -26.09 30.53 16.40
CA MET A 488 -25.31 29.99 17.57
C MET A 488 -24.04 30.77 17.89
N ALA A 489 -23.56 30.94 19.13
CA ALA A 489 -22.48 31.90 19.39
C ALA A 489 -21.37 31.51 20.34
N SER A 490 -20.60 30.50 20.05
CA SER A 490 -19.65 30.09 21.07
C SER A 490 -18.37 30.92 21.22
N GLY A 491 -17.85 30.85 22.44
CA GLY A 491 -16.44 31.00 22.79
C GLY A 491 -15.79 29.66 23.17
N ALA A 492 -16.51 28.55 23.00
CA ALA A 492 -16.02 27.17 23.02
C ALA A 492 -15.90 26.60 21.62
N LEU A 493 -17.01 26.70 20.88
CA LEU A 493 -17.38 26.05 19.62
C LEU A 493 -16.53 26.52 18.45
N ARG A 494 -15.21 26.49 18.68
CA ARG A 494 -14.10 26.73 17.79
C ARG A 494 -12.81 26.06 18.29
N ASN A 495 -12.51 25.72 19.55
CA ASN A 495 -11.18 25.13 19.89
C ASN A 495 -10.68 23.82 19.17
N LEU A 496 -11.51 22.79 18.96
CA LEU A 496 -11.20 21.48 18.35
C LEU A 496 -11.30 21.53 16.86
N ALA A 497 -12.07 22.49 16.34
CA ALA A 497 -12.00 23.00 15.01
C ALA A 497 -10.54 23.23 14.64
N LEU A 498 -9.86 24.35 15.00
CA LEU A 498 -8.48 24.54 14.50
C LEU A 498 -7.50 23.54 15.08
N GLY A 499 -7.98 22.56 15.86
CA GLY A 499 -7.46 21.21 15.96
C GLY A 499 -7.18 20.45 14.65
N LEU A 500 -8.17 19.97 13.90
CA LEU A 500 -8.04 18.74 13.08
C LEU A 500 -7.35 18.66 11.64
N GLY A 501 -6.66 19.70 11.10
CA GLY A 501 -6.27 20.05 9.65
C GLY A 501 -6.53 21.42 8.84
N MET A 502 -7.32 22.50 9.20
CA MET A 502 -8.04 23.63 8.52
C MET A 502 -7.87 25.07 9.14
N ALA A 503 -7.87 26.17 8.38
CA ALA A 503 -7.91 27.56 8.90
C ALA A 503 -9.07 28.44 8.39
N PRO A 504 -9.05 29.73 8.74
CA PRO A 504 -9.36 30.82 7.83
C PRO A 504 -9.30 30.57 6.32
N GLY A 505 -9.98 31.39 5.54
CA GLY A 505 -10.01 31.28 4.09
C GLY A 505 -10.47 30.01 3.34
N HIS A 506 -10.67 28.75 3.83
CA HIS A 506 -11.19 27.55 3.08
C HIS A 506 -12.03 26.53 3.92
N LYS A 507 -12.94 25.69 3.35
CA LYS A 507 -13.63 24.48 3.92
C LYS A 507 -13.17 23.18 3.27
N THR A 508 -12.99 22.08 4.00
CA THR A 508 -13.08 20.69 3.46
C THR A 508 -12.91 19.66 4.57
N ILE A 509 -12.87 18.37 4.27
CA ILE A 509 -12.42 17.29 5.17
C ILE A 509 -10.95 16.96 4.82
N THR A 510 -10.02 17.08 5.77
CA THR A 510 -8.57 16.80 5.60
C THR A 510 -8.18 15.33 5.69
N PRO A 511 -6.92 15.02 5.33
CA PRO A 511 -6.29 13.74 5.61
C PRO A 511 -6.25 13.41 7.11
N ALA A 512 -5.72 14.32 7.94
CA ALA A 512 -5.85 14.21 9.39
C ALA A 512 -7.32 13.92 9.74
N MET A 513 -8.28 14.57 9.06
CA MET A 513 -9.69 14.34 9.28
C MET A 513 -10.35 13.03 8.77
N GLU A 514 -9.58 11.99 8.47
CA GLU A 514 -10.11 10.66 8.22
C GLU A 514 -9.81 9.65 9.34
N ARG A 515 -9.05 10.02 10.39
CA ARG A 515 -8.39 9.06 11.29
C ARG A 515 -9.14 8.67 12.58
N GLN A 516 -9.92 9.55 13.21
CA GLN A 516 -10.66 9.20 14.45
C GLN A 516 -11.90 8.36 14.15
N SER A 517 -12.69 8.05 15.18
CA SER A 517 -13.55 6.85 15.26
C SER A 517 -14.60 6.73 14.13
N SER A 518 -15.13 5.53 13.93
CA SER A 518 -16.39 5.36 13.18
C SER A 518 -17.52 6.13 13.88
N ASP A 519 -17.41 6.25 15.21
CA ASP A 519 -18.35 6.90 16.10
C ASP A 519 -18.27 8.44 16.12
N PHE A 520 -17.65 8.92 15.05
CA PHE A 520 -17.22 10.27 14.78
C PHE A 520 -17.39 10.46 13.25
N ALA A 521 -16.92 9.53 12.42
CA ALA A 521 -17.07 9.55 10.97
C ALA A 521 -18.52 9.52 10.42
N ARG A 522 -19.54 9.18 11.21
CA ARG A 522 -20.94 9.13 10.74
C ARG A 522 -21.60 10.52 10.70
N GLY A 523 -21.36 11.36 11.69
CA GLY A 523 -21.95 12.69 11.79
C GLY A 523 -21.20 13.75 11.00
N LEU A 524 -19.90 13.53 10.80
CA LEU A 524 -19.07 14.05 9.72
C LEU A 524 -19.90 14.28 8.45
N LEU A 525 -20.66 13.23 8.13
CA LEU A 525 -21.51 13.11 6.99
C LEU A 525 -22.90 13.66 7.35
N ARG A 526 -23.57 13.21 8.42
CA ARG A 526 -24.93 13.68 8.82
C ARG A 526 -25.10 15.19 8.69
N GLY A 527 -24.20 15.97 9.27
CA GLY A 527 -24.27 17.43 9.18
C GLY A 527 -23.95 18.02 7.80
N LEU A 528 -23.11 17.34 7.02
CA LEU A 528 -22.89 17.72 5.62
C LEU A 528 -24.20 17.62 4.85
N PHE A 529 -24.95 16.56 5.15
CA PHE A 529 -26.22 16.30 4.51
C PHE A 529 -27.36 17.15 5.11
N ASP A 530 -27.33 17.49 6.40
CA ASP A 530 -28.28 18.43 7.03
C ASP A 530 -28.12 19.87 6.54
N ALA A 531 -26.94 20.27 6.08
CA ALA A 531 -26.74 21.50 5.32
C ALA A 531 -26.99 21.28 3.81
N ASP A 532 -25.96 20.86 3.06
CA ASP A 532 -25.94 20.78 1.60
C ASP A 532 -26.58 19.50 1.00
N GLY A 533 -27.05 18.59 1.86
CA GLY A 533 -27.67 17.34 1.45
C GLY A 533 -29.17 17.44 1.20
N SER A 534 -29.68 16.50 0.41
CA SER A 534 -31.08 16.44 0.03
C SER A 534 -31.52 15.02 -0.34
N VAL A 535 -32.73 14.64 0.09
CA VAL A 535 -33.41 13.43 -0.41
C VAL A 535 -34.11 13.80 -1.72
N GLN A 536 -33.70 13.22 -2.84
CA GLN A 536 -34.22 13.54 -4.18
C GLN A 536 -34.73 12.30 -4.92
N GLY A 537 -35.80 12.49 -5.69
CA GLY A 537 -36.40 11.47 -6.55
C GLY A 537 -37.83 11.10 -6.18
N THR A 538 -38.39 10.13 -6.89
CA THR A 538 -39.70 9.50 -6.63
C THR A 538 -39.56 7.98 -6.79
N GLN A 539 -40.54 7.20 -6.34
CA GLN A 539 -40.49 5.73 -6.47
C GLN A 539 -40.29 5.29 -7.94
N ASP A 540 -40.89 5.99 -8.90
CA ASP A 540 -40.81 5.68 -10.34
C ASP A 540 -39.47 6.07 -10.99
N LYS A 541 -38.73 7.01 -10.38
CA LYS A 541 -37.46 7.55 -10.89
C LYS A 541 -36.24 7.18 -10.05
N GLY A 542 -36.46 6.37 -9.00
CA GLY A 542 -35.47 6.07 -7.96
C GLY A 542 -35.36 7.19 -6.93
N VAL A 543 -35.23 6.81 -5.66
CA VAL A 543 -34.88 7.71 -4.55
C VAL A 543 -33.36 7.71 -4.37
N SER A 544 -32.81 8.87 -4.04
CA SER A 544 -31.39 9.07 -3.78
C SER A 544 -31.18 10.06 -2.64
N VAL A 545 -30.14 9.86 -1.84
CA VAL A 545 -29.61 10.91 -0.96
C VAL A 545 -28.45 11.57 -1.69
N ARG A 546 -28.47 12.90 -1.82
CA ARG A 546 -27.49 13.65 -2.61
C ARG A 546 -26.87 14.78 -1.83
N LEU A 547 -25.55 14.91 -1.93
CA LEU A 547 -24.77 16.05 -1.46
C LEU A 547 -24.35 16.88 -2.69
N SER A 548 -24.76 18.14 -2.76
CA SER A 548 -24.40 19.05 -3.87
C SER A 548 -23.25 19.95 -3.46
N GLN A 549 -22.11 19.88 -4.14
CA GLN A 549 -20.93 20.66 -3.78
C GLN A 549 -20.14 21.16 -5.00
N SER A 550 -19.39 22.25 -4.83
CA SER A 550 -18.39 22.68 -5.84
C SER A 550 -17.06 22.00 -5.62
N ASP A 551 -16.89 21.42 -4.44
CA ASP A 551 -15.66 20.82 -4.00
C ASP A 551 -15.65 19.33 -4.32
N GLU A 552 -15.17 19.01 -5.52
CA GLU A 552 -14.97 17.63 -5.95
C GLU A 552 -13.98 16.87 -5.03
N PRO A 553 -12.79 17.41 -4.66
CA PRO A 553 -11.95 16.82 -3.63
C PRO A 553 -12.67 16.51 -2.31
N LEU A 554 -13.50 17.43 -1.80
CA LEU A 554 -14.35 17.15 -0.66
C LEU A 554 -15.28 15.96 -0.91
N LEU A 555 -15.99 15.94 -2.04
CA LEU A 555 -16.90 14.84 -2.36
C LEU A 555 -16.17 13.50 -2.50
N GLN A 556 -14.93 13.48 -2.99
CA GLN A 556 -14.09 12.29 -3.01
C GLN A 556 -13.65 11.85 -1.59
N THR A 557 -13.39 12.79 -0.68
CA THR A 557 -13.17 12.45 0.75
C THR A 557 -14.45 11.90 1.38
N VAL A 558 -15.60 12.56 1.20
CA VAL A 558 -16.92 12.07 1.65
C VAL A 558 -17.19 10.67 1.11
N GLN A 559 -16.85 10.39 -0.15
CA GLN A 559 -16.98 9.08 -0.79
C GLN A 559 -16.09 8.01 -0.14
N ARG A 560 -14.81 8.29 0.15
CA ARG A 560 -13.94 7.38 0.92
C ARG A 560 -14.52 7.08 2.30
N MET A 561 -15.02 8.09 3.01
CA MET A 561 -15.56 7.93 4.36
C MET A 561 -16.88 7.16 4.39
N LEU A 562 -17.77 7.40 3.42
CA LEU A 562 -18.98 6.60 3.22
C LEU A 562 -18.61 5.13 2.93
N LEU A 563 -17.65 4.88 2.05
CA LEU A 563 -17.23 3.52 1.68
C LEU A 563 -16.68 2.72 2.88
N ARG A 564 -15.85 3.34 3.74
CA ARG A 564 -15.36 2.72 4.99
C ARG A 564 -16.47 2.43 6.01
N LEU A 565 -17.60 3.12 5.92
CA LEU A 565 -18.83 2.83 6.69
C LEU A 565 -19.77 1.86 5.97
N GLY A 566 -19.35 1.24 4.86
CA GLY A 566 -20.15 0.28 4.09
C GLY A 566 -21.17 0.90 3.14
N ILE A 567 -21.01 2.19 2.79
CA ILE A 567 -21.95 2.96 1.95
C ILE A 567 -21.23 3.36 0.66
N ALA A 568 -21.49 2.64 -0.43
CA ALA A 568 -21.01 3.05 -1.75
C ALA A 568 -21.80 4.28 -2.25
N SER A 569 -21.15 5.12 -3.06
CA SER A 569 -21.75 6.35 -3.60
C SER A 569 -21.11 6.74 -4.93
N THR A 570 -21.84 7.51 -5.74
CA THR A 570 -21.45 7.89 -7.12
C THR A 570 -21.33 9.41 -7.24
N LEU A 571 -20.16 9.90 -7.66
CA LEU A 571 -19.83 11.31 -7.82
C LEU A 571 -20.05 11.76 -9.27
N TYR A 572 -21.14 12.48 -9.50
CA TYR A 572 -21.46 13.07 -10.80
C TYR A 572 -20.90 14.49 -10.90
N ARG A 573 -19.96 14.70 -11.82
CA ARG A 573 -19.34 16.01 -12.10
C ARG A 573 -20.26 16.91 -12.93
N ASP A 574 -20.06 18.22 -12.84
CA ASP A 574 -20.65 19.27 -13.70
C ASP A 574 -22.18 19.26 -13.90
N ARG A 575 -22.91 18.67 -12.92
CA ARG A 575 -24.37 18.57 -12.84
C ARG A 575 -25.10 19.91 -12.88
N ARG A 576 -24.41 21.02 -12.57
CA ARG A 576 -24.75 22.36 -13.05
C ARG A 576 -23.47 23.05 -13.51
N PRO A 577 -23.34 23.47 -14.77
CA PRO A 577 -22.09 24.04 -15.30
C PRO A 577 -21.86 25.49 -14.84
N ALA A 578 -20.64 25.97 -15.09
CA ALA A 578 -20.21 27.32 -14.77
C ALA A 578 -20.82 28.39 -15.71
N ALA A 579 -21.58 29.34 -15.16
CA ALA A 579 -22.23 30.42 -15.93
C ALA A 579 -22.59 31.64 -15.06
N GLU A 580 -22.57 32.86 -15.61
CA GLU A 580 -23.08 34.04 -14.88
C GLU A 580 -24.57 33.94 -14.56
N ARG A 581 -24.93 34.15 -13.29
CA ARG A 581 -26.30 34.18 -12.78
C ARG A 581 -26.45 35.30 -11.75
N ALA A 582 -27.63 35.91 -11.75
CA ALA A 582 -27.98 36.90 -10.73
C ALA A 582 -28.30 36.18 -9.41
N LEU A 583 -27.53 36.45 -8.36
CA LEU A 583 -27.88 36.07 -6.98
C LEU A 583 -28.18 37.32 -6.14
N PRO A 584 -28.78 37.18 -4.95
CA PRO A 584 -29.01 38.32 -4.07
C PRO A 584 -27.72 39.07 -3.73
N ASP A 585 -27.75 40.39 -3.89
CA ASP A 585 -26.76 41.29 -3.28
C ASP A 585 -26.97 41.37 -1.75
N GLY A 586 -28.14 40.94 -1.27
CA GLY A 586 -28.58 40.88 0.13
C GLY A 586 -28.51 42.20 0.91
N HIS A 587 -28.40 43.33 0.21
CA HIS A 587 -28.95 44.62 0.64
C HIS A 587 -30.37 44.82 0.06
N GLY A 588 -30.86 43.84 -0.70
CA GLY A 588 -32.23 43.75 -1.23
C GLY A 588 -32.29 43.62 -2.75
N GLY A 589 -31.18 43.85 -3.45
CA GLY A 589 -31.07 43.72 -4.89
C GLY A 589 -30.51 42.36 -5.34
N GLN A 590 -30.19 42.29 -6.63
CA GLN A 590 -29.40 41.21 -7.23
C GLN A 590 -28.27 41.83 -8.08
N ARG A 591 -27.17 41.09 -8.27
CA ARG A 591 -26.16 41.40 -9.30
C ARG A 591 -25.60 40.10 -9.87
N LEU A 592 -25.01 40.18 -11.06
CA LEU A 592 -24.35 39.06 -11.74
C LEU A 592 -23.04 38.63 -11.07
N TYR A 593 -23.06 37.41 -10.55
CA TYR A 593 -21.87 36.64 -10.27
C TYR A 593 -21.77 35.56 -11.34
N GLY A 594 -20.69 34.78 -11.37
CA GLY A 594 -20.72 33.49 -12.03
C GLY A 594 -21.65 32.49 -11.31
N THR A 595 -21.48 31.19 -11.55
CA THR A 595 -21.86 30.08 -10.65
C THR A 595 -20.90 28.90 -10.72
N ARG A 596 -20.01 28.62 -9.73
CA ARG A 596 -19.04 27.49 -9.87
C ARG A 596 -19.78 26.21 -10.28
N ALA A 597 -19.07 25.35 -11.01
CA ALA A 597 -19.53 24.01 -11.30
C ALA A 597 -20.07 23.31 -10.04
N GLN A 598 -21.13 22.54 -10.22
CA GLN A 598 -21.77 21.78 -9.18
C GLN A 598 -21.70 20.29 -9.50
N HIS A 599 -21.18 19.54 -8.56
CA HIS A 599 -21.00 18.11 -8.58
C HIS A 599 -21.98 17.53 -7.56
N GLU A 600 -22.65 16.41 -7.87
CA GLU A 600 -23.53 15.70 -6.93
C GLU A 600 -22.88 14.38 -6.52
N LEU A 601 -22.58 14.20 -5.23
CA LEU A 601 -22.32 12.86 -4.68
C LEU A 601 -23.65 12.20 -4.32
N VAL A 602 -23.89 11.00 -4.84
CA VAL A 602 -25.21 10.35 -4.84
C VAL A 602 -25.11 8.99 -4.15
N VAL A 603 -25.82 8.83 -3.04
CA VAL A 603 -26.09 7.53 -2.40
C VAL A 603 -27.40 6.98 -2.97
N SER A 604 -27.38 5.73 -3.44
CA SER A 604 -28.52 5.06 -4.08
C SER A 604 -28.45 3.53 -3.87
N GLY A 605 -29.50 2.80 -4.26
CA GLY A 605 -29.59 1.35 -3.97
C GLY A 605 -29.87 1.08 -2.50
N ASP A 606 -29.41 -0.05 -1.97
CA ASP A 606 -29.53 -0.38 -0.54
C ASP A 606 -28.69 0.52 0.38
N ASN A 607 -27.66 1.19 -0.17
CA ASN A 607 -26.85 2.18 0.54
C ASN A 607 -27.69 3.31 1.19
N ILE A 608 -28.88 3.64 0.68
CA ILE A 608 -29.74 4.68 1.31
C ILE A 608 -30.37 4.22 2.64
N ALA A 609 -30.53 2.91 2.85
CA ALA A 609 -30.99 2.37 4.13
C ALA A 609 -29.84 2.37 5.14
N VAL A 610 -28.64 1.93 4.72
CA VAL A 610 -27.41 1.99 5.54
C VAL A 610 -27.07 3.45 5.89
N PHE A 611 -27.34 4.40 5.00
CA PHE A 611 -27.27 5.83 5.30
C PHE A 611 -28.32 6.26 6.32
N ALA A 612 -29.59 5.85 6.17
CA ALA A 612 -30.66 6.27 7.09
C ALA A 612 -30.44 5.78 8.52
N GLU A 613 -30.05 4.52 8.68
CA GLU A 613 -29.71 3.88 9.96
C GLU A 613 -28.38 4.42 10.53
N GLY A 614 -27.37 4.53 9.67
CA GLY A 614 -25.99 4.75 10.09
C GLY A 614 -25.52 6.20 10.13
N ILE A 615 -26.26 7.15 9.55
CA ILE A 615 -25.91 8.57 9.40
C ILE A 615 -27.15 9.45 9.64
N GLY A 616 -28.21 9.25 8.85
CA GLY A 616 -29.50 9.96 8.96
C GLY A 616 -29.45 11.44 8.59
N PHE A 617 -30.43 12.17 9.13
CA PHE A 617 -30.55 13.63 9.10
C PHE A 617 -31.04 14.08 10.50
N ALA A 618 -30.75 15.31 10.90
CA ALA A 618 -31.37 16.00 12.03
C ALA A 618 -32.29 17.16 11.60
N ASP A 619 -32.17 17.61 10.35
CA ASP A 619 -33.26 18.32 9.66
C ASP A 619 -34.48 17.40 9.61
N THR A 620 -35.56 17.75 10.31
CA THR A 620 -36.73 16.86 10.42
C THR A 620 -37.48 16.74 9.10
N ASP A 621 -37.47 17.75 8.24
CA ASP A 621 -38.10 17.69 6.91
C ASP A 621 -37.32 16.76 5.96
N LYS A 622 -35.98 16.76 6.04
CA LYS A 622 -35.12 15.82 5.31
C LYS A 622 -35.22 14.40 5.90
N ALA A 623 -35.24 14.26 7.22
CA ALA A 623 -35.39 12.98 7.92
C ALA A 623 -36.74 12.31 7.60
N GLU A 624 -37.85 13.03 7.76
CA GLU A 624 -39.18 12.55 7.35
C GLU A 624 -39.24 12.26 5.85
N ARG A 625 -38.59 13.06 4.99
CA ARG A 625 -38.57 12.79 3.54
C ARG A 625 -37.78 11.53 3.21
N LEU A 626 -36.71 11.21 3.95
CA LEU A 626 -36.00 9.93 3.83
C LEU A 626 -36.85 8.77 4.33
N ALA A 627 -37.46 8.89 5.51
CA ALA A 627 -38.31 7.87 6.12
C ALA A 627 -39.55 7.55 5.25
N ARG A 628 -40.27 8.58 4.77
CA ARG A 628 -41.40 8.42 3.83
C ARG A 628 -40.96 7.79 2.51
N ALA A 629 -39.77 8.14 2.02
CA ALA A 629 -39.26 7.57 0.78
C ALA A 629 -38.82 6.10 0.93
N LEU A 630 -38.23 5.72 2.08
CA LEU A 630 -37.94 4.33 2.43
C LEU A 630 -39.22 3.51 2.59
N ALA A 631 -40.19 3.99 3.38
CA ALA A 631 -41.48 3.33 3.58
C ALA A 631 -42.31 3.17 2.29
N GLY A 632 -42.05 3.99 1.27
CA GLY A 632 -42.68 3.88 -0.04
C GLY A 632 -42.21 2.71 -0.92
N TYR A 633 -41.08 2.06 -0.59
CA TYR A 633 -40.52 0.98 -1.41
C TYR A 633 -41.30 -0.34 -1.25
N ARG A 634 -42.11 -0.69 -2.25
CA ARG A 634 -42.87 -1.97 -2.32
C ARG A 634 -42.01 -3.21 -2.66
N ARG A 635 -40.70 -3.05 -2.82
CA ARG A 635 -39.72 -4.10 -3.14
C ARG A 635 -38.41 -3.77 -2.43
N ALA A 636 -37.64 -4.80 -2.07
CA ALA A 636 -36.30 -4.61 -1.52
C ALA A 636 -35.42 -3.76 -2.46
N LEU A 637 -34.58 -2.91 -1.85
CA LEU A 637 -33.67 -2.02 -2.55
C LEU A 637 -32.64 -2.80 -3.38
N HIS A 638 -32.09 -2.16 -4.40
CA HIS A 638 -31.06 -2.76 -5.25
C HIS A 638 -29.75 -2.91 -4.45
N ARG A 639 -29.36 -4.17 -4.18
CA ARG A 639 -28.17 -4.51 -3.41
C ARG A 639 -26.88 -4.02 -4.07
N GLU A 640 -26.08 -3.28 -3.32
CA GLU A 640 -24.72 -2.87 -3.68
C GLU A 640 -23.79 -4.08 -3.92
N ARG A 641 -22.85 -3.93 -4.86
CA ARG A 641 -21.87 -4.95 -5.24
C ARG A 641 -20.42 -4.54 -4.95
N PHE A 642 -20.18 -3.30 -4.52
CA PHE A 642 -18.85 -2.77 -4.20
C PHE A 642 -17.91 -2.88 -5.39
N THR A 643 -18.34 -2.27 -6.49
CA THR A 643 -17.65 -2.27 -7.78
C THR A 643 -17.66 -0.88 -8.37
N ALA A 644 -16.55 -0.46 -8.98
CA ALA A 644 -16.42 0.83 -9.64
C ALA A 644 -15.89 0.65 -11.07
N THR A 645 -16.47 1.35 -12.05
CA THR A 645 -16.11 1.28 -13.46
C THR A 645 -14.94 2.21 -13.75
N VAL A 646 -13.85 1.71 -14.31
CA VAL A 646 -12.70 2.51 -14.75
C VAL A 646 -13.15 3.59 -15.75
N GLN A 647 -12.82 4.84 -15.45
CA GLN A 647 -13.02 5.99 -16.34
C GLN A 647 -11.75 6.25 -17.15
N ALA A 648 -10.60 6.30 -16.47
CA ALA A 648 -9.31 6.60 -17.08
C ALA A 648 -8.18 6.16 -16.14
N LEU A 649 -6.99 6.04 -16.72
CA LEU A 649 -5.74 6.22 -16.01
C LEU A 649 -5.03 7.42 -16.60
N VAL A 650 -4.51 8.25 -15.71
CA VAL A 650 -3.94 9.55 -16.04
C VAL A 650 -2.59 9.64 -15.37
N ASP A 651 -1.53 9.92 -16.12
CA ASP A 651 -0.22 10.23 -15.53
C ASP A 651 -0.37 11.40 -14.54
N ASP A 652 0.20 11.22 -13.35
CA ASP A 652 -0.13 12.01 -12.16
C ASP A 652 1.13 12.42 -11.38
N GLY A 653 2.20 12.71 -12.13
CA GLY A 653 3.46 13.23 -11.58
C GLY A 653 4.23 12.17 -10.80
N VAL A 654 5.09 12.60 -9.88
CA VAL A 654 6.14 11.77 -9.25
C VAL A 654 6.15 11.93 -7.72
N GLU A 655 6.26 10.83 -6.96
CA GLU A 655 6.14 10.81 -5.48
C GLU A 655 6.69 9.50 -4.84
N ASP A 656 6.68 9.35 -3.51
CA ASP A 656 7.04 8.14 -2.73
C ASP A 656 5.99 7.03 -2.74
N VAL A 657 6.44 5.78 -2.82
CA VAL A 657 5.63 4.57 -2.59
C VAL A 657 6.09 3.77 -1.37
N TYR A 658 5.34 2.70 -1.08
CA TYR A 658 4.96 2.07 0.18
C TYR A 658 4.42 0.62 -0.15
N ASP A 659 5.23 -0.44 -0.11
CA ASP A 659 4.76 -1.84 0.07
C ASP A 659 4.39 -2.13 1.52
N VAL A 660 3.44 -3.05 1.72
CA VAL A 660 3.27 -3.78 2.97
C VAL A 660 3.03 -5.25 2.66
N THR A 661 3.76 -6.14 3.35
CA THR A 661 3.45 -7.57 3.35
C THR A 661 2.36 -7.84 4.38
N VAL A 662 1.10 -7.82 3.92
CA VAL A 662 -0.04 -8.26 4.72
C VAL A 662 -0.12 -9.78 4.70
N ALA A 663 -0.10 -10.38 5.89
CA ALA A 663 -0.18 -11.82 6.09
C ALA A 663 -1.45 -12.39 5.45
N ASP A 664 -1.33 -13.62 4.95
CA ASP A 664 -2.41 -14.50 4.46
C ASP A 664 -3.08 -14.03 3.17
N VAL A 665 -3.54 -12.78 3.15
CA VAL A 665 -4.40 -12.21 2.12
C VAL A 665 -3.64 -11.69 0.94
N HIS A 666 -2.40 -11.23 1.17
CA HIS A 666 -1.62 -10.46 0.21
C HIS A 666 -2.53 -9.39 -0.44
N ALA A 667 -3.09 -8.52 0.40
CA ALA A 667 -4.15 -7.55 0.07
C ALA A 667 -4.28 -6.49 1.18
N PHE A 668 -4.53 -5.22 0.82
CA PHE A 668 -4.97 -4.16 1.75
C PHE A 668 -5.91 -3.16 1.07
N ASP A 669 -6.60 -2.38 1.92
CA ASP A 669 -7.35 -1.19 1.53
C ASP A 669 -6.41 -0.08 1.05
N ALA A 670 -6.65 0.41 -0.16
CA ALA A 670 -5.96 1.54 -0.77
C ALA A 670 -7.01 2.51 -1.35
N ASN A 671 -7.33 3.57 -0.61
CA ASN A 671 -8.43 4.51 -0.90
C ASN A 671 -9.83 3.85 -1.11
N GLY A 672 -10.03 2.63 -0.64
CA GLY A 672 -11.22 1.80 -0.88
C GLY A 672 -11.05 0.69 -1.91
N ILE A 673 -9.89 0.55 -2.56
CA ILE A 673 -9.57 -0.42 -3.62
C ILE A 673 -8.53 -1.43 -3.08
N VAL A 674 -8.53 -2.69 -3.56
CA VAL A 674 -7.79 -3.82 -2.95
C VAL A 674 -6.39 -4.07 -3.59
N ALA A 675 -5.27 -4.21 -2.84
CA ALA A 675 -3.89 -4.34 -3.41
C ALA A 675 -2.84 -5.25 -2.66
N HIS A 676 -1.92 -5.97 -3.37
CA HIS A 676 -1.09 -7.17 -2.92
C HIS A 676 0.24 -7.06 -2.08
N ASN A 677 1.37 -7.74 -2.46
CA ASN A 677 2.77 -7.81 -1.86
C ASN A 677 3.78 -8.79 -2.64
N CYS A 678 5.03 -9.02 -2.14
CA CYS A 678 6.35 -9.03 -2.85
C CYS A 678 7.43 -10.19 -2.64
N GLY A 679 8.41 -10.46 -3.58
CA GLY A 679 9.89 -10.74 -3.33
C GLY A 679 10.80 -11.63 -4.29
N GLU A 680 11.87 -11.12 -4.99
CA GLU A 680 13.02 -11.94 -5.59
C GLU A 680 14.47 -11.27 -5.85
N GLN A 681 15.34 -11.67 -6.86
CA GLN A 681 16.88 -11.77 -6.86
C GLN A 681 17.78 -11.08 -8.00
N PRO A 682 19.16 -10.95 -7.91
CA PRO A 682 20.05 -10.00 -8.68
C PRO A 682 20.70 -10.41 -10.05
N LEU A 683 20.86 -9.45 -11.00
CA LEU A 683 21.09 -9.68 -12.45
C LEU A 683 21.79 -8.52 -13.25
N PRO A 684 22.28 -8.73 -14.50
CA PRO A 684 22.80 -7.68 -15.39
C PRO A 684 21.70 -6.88 -16.13
N SER A 685 22.07 -5.81 -16.83
CA SER A 685 21.14 -4.97 -17.62
C SER A 685 20.31 -5.76 -18.63
N TYR A 686 18.97 -5.69 -18.55
CA TYR A 686 17.99 -6.53 -19.27
C TYR A 686 18.08 -8.04 -18.98
N GLY A 687 19.01 -8.47 -18.13
CA GLY A 687 19.16 -9.86 -17.72
C GLY A 687 17.96 -10.35 -16.91
N CYS A 688 17.75 -11.67 -16.92
CA CYS A 688 16.65 -12.32 -16.24
C CYS A 688 17.06 -13.69 -15.67
N CYS A 689 16.23 -14.27 -14.81
CA CYS A 689 16.40 -15.64 -14.30
C CYS A 689 15.05 -16.28 -13.95
N ASP A 690 14.79 -17.47 -14.48
CA ASP A 690 13.76 -18.38 -14.00
C ASP A 690 14.35 -19.35 -12.96
N LEU A 691 13.53 -19.74 -12.00
CA LEU A 691 13.98 -20.43 -10.79
C LEU A 691 13.34 -21.81 -10.68
N GLY A 692 14.06 -22.79 -10.14
CA GLY A 692 13.56 -24.16 -9.95
C GLY A 692 14.16 -24.85 -8.73
N PRO A 693 13.51 -24.76 -7.55
CA PRO A 693 14.00 -25.41 -6.34
C PRO A 693 13.69 -26.92 -6.30
N ILE A 694 14.68 -27.71 -5.88
CA ILE A 694 14.56 -29.14 -5.60
C ILE A 694 14.31 -29.37 -4.09
N ILE A 695 13.32 -30.19 -3.76
CA ILE A 695 12.96 -30.53 -2.37
C ILE A 695 13.94 -31.58 -1.82
N LEU A 696 14.92 -31.14 -1.03
CA LEU A 696 16.01 -32.01 -0.54
C LEU A 696 15.53 -33.13 0.37
N THR A 697 14.47 -32.91 1.16
CA THR A 697 13.95 -33.91 2.11
C THR A 697 13.47 -35.19 1.44
N ARG A 698 13.07 -35.14 0.15
CA ARG A 698 12.66 -36.32 -0.64
C ARG A 698 13.82 -37.23 -1.04
N PHE A 699 15.07 -36.77 -0.87
CA PHE A 699 16.29 -37.53 -1.18
C PHE A 699 16.95 -38.12 0.06
N VAL A 700 16.36 -37.97 1.26
CA VAL A 700 16.86 -38.64 2.48
C VAL A 700 16.25 -40.04 2.59
N ARG A 701 17.11 -41.05 2.74
CA ARG A 701 16.75 -42.43 3.09
C ARG A 701 17.00 -42.65 4.60
N HIS A 702 16.11 -43.41 5.25
CA HIS A 702 16.15 -43.72 6.70
C HIS A 702 16.25 -42.48 7.61
N PRO A 703 15.34 -41.49 7.48
CA PRO A 703 15.41 -40.24 8.23
C PRO A 703 15.48 -40.48 9.74
N PHE A 704 16.33 -39.70 10.41
CA PHE A 704 16.64 -39.78 11.85
C PHE A 704 17.21 -41.13 12.32
N GLY A 705 17.63 -42.01 11.40
CA GLY A 705 18.07 -43.38 11.68
C GLY A 705 16.94 -44.41 11.78
N PHE A 706 15.69 -44.04 11.49
CA PHE A 706 14.58 -44.99 11.52
C PHE A 706 14.66 -45.97 10.34
N GLY A 707 14.79 -47.25 10.68
CA GLY A 707 14.83 -48.36 9.71
C GLY A 707 16.13 -48.49 8.91
N GLY A 708 17.22 -47.82 9.31
CA GLY A 708 18.53 -47.91 8.65
C GLY A 708 19.44 -46.73 8.98
N VAL A 709 20.64 -46.68 8.39
CA VAL A 709 21.53 -45.53 8.54
C VAL A 709 21.01 -44.38 7.69
N ALA A 710 20.84 -43.20 8.30
CA ALA A 710 20.38 -41.99 7.60
C ALA A 710 21.38 -41.58 6.53
N GLN A 711 20.93 -41.41 5.28
CA GLN A 711 21.81 -41.11 4.15
C GLN A 711 21.09 -40.32 3.05
N PHE A 712 21.84 -39.49 2.31
CA PHE A 712 21.32 -38.69 1.20
C PHE A 712 21.55 -39.39 -0.16
N ASP A 713 20.52 -39.41 -0.99
CA ASP A 713 20.48 -40.08 -2.29
C ASP A 713 21.06 -39.19 -3.40
N PHE A 714 22.39 -39.08 -3.41
CA PHE A 714 23.12 -38.27 -4.38
C PHE A 714 22.90 -38.70 -5.84
N GLU A 715 22.62 -39.98 -6.11
CA GLU A 715 22.33 -40.46 -7.48
C GLU A 715 20.98 -39.93 -7.96
N ALA A 716 19.91 -40.15 -7.18
CA ALA A 716 18.59 -39.67 -7.53
C ALA A 716 18.53 -38.13 -7.56
N PHE A 717 19.23 -37.45 -6.65
CA PHE A 717 19.33 -35.99 -6.63
C PHE A 717 20.04 -35.45 -7.89
N SER A 718 21.19 -36.01 -8.27
CA SER A 718 21.94 -35.58 -9.45
C SER A 718 21.14 -35.80 -10.75
N ALA A 719 20.45 -36.93 -10.86
CA ALA A 719 19.54 -37.19 -11.99
C ALA A 719 18.37 -36.18 -12.03
N SER A 720 17.85 -35.79 -10.86
CA SER A 720 16.79 -34.80 -10.72
C SER A 720 17.24 -33.40 -11.15
N VAL A 721 18.45 -33.00 -10.75
CA VAL A 721 19.12 -31.74 -11.17
C VAL A 721 19.31 -31.71 -12.69
N ALA A 722 19.82 -32.79 -13.29
CA ALA A 722 20.10 -32.85 -14.71
C ALA A 722 18.84 -32.66 -15.58
N LEU A 723 17.71 -33.27 -15.16
CA LEU A 723 16.41 -33.03 -15.80
C LEU A 723 15.86 -31.63 -15.51
N GLN A 724 16.13 -31.06 -14.33
CA GLN A 724 15.70 -29.70 -13.99
C GLN A 724 16.41 -28.63 -14.83
N VAL A 725 17.69 -28.80 -15.16
CA VAL A 725 18.41 -27.91 -16.11
C VAL A 725 17.70 -27.86 -17.46
N ARG A 726 17.30 -29.00 -18.02
CA ARG A 726 16.54 -29.05 -19.28
C ARG A 726 15.13 -28.47 -19.13
N ALA A 727 14.49 -28.68 -17.98
CA ALA A 727 13.17 -28.11 -17.69
C ALA A 727 13.23 -26.57 -17.73
N LEU A 728 14.20 -25.94 -17.08
CA LEU A 728 14.39 -24.48 -17.08
C LEU A 728 14.93 -23.97 -18.42
N ASP A 729 15.85 -24.67 -19.10
CA ASP A 729 16.26 -24.28 -20.47
C ASP A 729 15.06 -24.20 -21.44
N ASN A 730 14.09 -25.10 -21.28
CA ASN A 730 12.83 -25.07 -22.04
C ASN A 730 11.87 -23.97 -21.56
N VAL A 731 11.90 -23.54 -20.30
CA VAL A 731 11.09 -22.39 -19.81
C VAL A 731 11.43 -21.13 -20.61
N LEU A 732 12.71 -20.89 -20.91
CA LEU A 732 13.15 -19.74 -21.71
C LEU A 732 12.54 -19.70 -23.13
N ASP A 733 12.19 -20.86 -23.69
CA ASP A 733 11.58 -21.00 -25.02
C ASP A 733 10.03 -21.06 -24.96
N VAL A 734 9.45 -21.47 -23.83
CA VAL A 734 8.00 -21.55 -23.59
C VAL A 734 7.41 -20.21 -23.08
N THR A 735 8.20 -19.41 -22.38
CA THR A 735 7.71 -18.22 -21.65
C THR A 735 7.22 -17.10 -22.56
N PHE A 736 6.22 -16.34 -22.11
CA PHE A 736 5.92 -15.05 -22.72
C PHE A 736 7.01 -14.04 -22.33
N TRP A 737 7.73 -13.50 -23.31
CA TRP A 737 8.75 -12.48 -23.07
C TRP A 737 8.13 -11.07 -23.01
N PRO A 738 8.42 -10.27 -21.96
CA PRO A 738 7.80 -8.95 -21.82
C PRO A 738 8.39 -7.92 -22.78
N LEU A 739 9.73 -7.83 -22.83
CA LEU A 739 10.47 -6.94 -23.70
C LEU A 739 11.29 -7.72 -24.74
N PRO A 740 11.47 -7.18 -25.97
CA PRO A 740 12.44 -7.72 -26.92
C PRO A 740 13.86 -7.78 -26.35
N GLN A 741 14.32 -6.74 -25.66
CA GLN A 741 15.68 -6.70 -25.09
C GLN A 741 15.94 -7.82 -24.08
N GLN A 742 14.94 -8.15 -23.26
CA GLN A 742 15.03 -9.24 -22.28
C GLN A 742 15.02 -10.61 -22.94
N ARG A 743 14.16 -10.81 -23.95
CA ARG A 743 14.20 -12.02 -24.78
C ARG A 743 15.57 -12.18 -25.43
N ASP A 744 16.09 -11.12 -26.03
CA ASP A 744 17.29 -11.19 -26.85
C ASP A 744 18.54 -11.40 -25.99
N GLU A 745 18.60 -10.80 -24.80
CA GLU A 745 19.63 -11.11 -23.78
C GLU A 745 19.48 -12.54 -23.21
N ALA A 746 18.25 -12.96 -22.89
CA ALA A 746 17.97 -14.32 -22.42
C ALA A 746 18.30 -15.38 -23.47
N MET A 747 18.04 -15.13 -24.76
CA MET A 747 18.43 -16.02 -25.85
C MET A 747 19.93 -15.99 -26.09
N ALA A 748 20.60 -14.85 -25.89
CA ALA A 748 22.04 -14.72 -26.04
C ALA A 748 22.86 -15.39 -24.92
N LYS A 749 22.30 -15.54 -23.71
CA LYS A 749 23.02 -16.01 -22.50
C LYS A 749 22.40 -17.20 -21.77
N ARG A 750 21.10 -17.47 -21.99
CA ARG A 750 20.30 -18.57 -21.44
C ARG A 750 20.53 -18.85 -19.94
N ARG A 751 20.50 -17.79 -19.13
CA ARG A 751 20.68 -17.81 -17.67
C ARG A 751 19.45 -18.45 -16.99
N ILE A 752 19.68 -19.47 -16.17
CA ILE A 752 18.67 -20.20 -15.38
C ILE A 752 19.10 -20.32 -13.92
N GLY A 753 18.19 -20.68 -13.01
CA GLY A 753 18.49 -20.85 -11.58
C GLY A 753 17.91 -22.12 -10.97
N VAL A 754 18.60 -23.25 -11.13
CA VAL A 754 18.36 -24.46 -10.33
C VAL A 754 18.79 -24.19 -8.89
N GLY A 755 17.93 -24.55 -7.94
CA GLY A 755 18.18 -24.36 -6.52
C GLY A 755 17.62 -25.50 -5.68
N PHE A 756 17.48 -25.27 -4.38
CA PHE A 756 16.90 -26.24 -3.46
C PHE A 756 16.02 -25.63 -2.38
N THR A 757 15.29 -26.47 -1.65
CA THR A 757 14.54 -26.11 -0.43
C THR A 757 14.61 -27.23 0.60
N GLY A 758 14.43 -26.89 1.88
CA GLY A 758 14.44 -27.83 3.00
C GLY A 758 15.84 -28.25 3.47
N MET A 759 16.86 -27.38 3.31
CA MET A 759 18.24 -27.71 3.72
C MET A 759 18.33 -28.07 5.21
N GLY A 760 17.81 -27.23 6.11
CA GLY A 760 17.88 -27.50 7.54
C GLY A 760 17.09 -28.74 7.99
N ASN A 761 15.94 -29.04 7.35
CA ASN A 761 15.25 -30.32 7.57
C ASN A 761 16.08 -31.50 7.10
N THR A 762 16.73 -31.38 5.95
CA THR A 762 17.55 -32.43 5.36
C THR A 762 18.72 -32.78 6.28
N LEU A 763 19.40 -31.77 6.85
CA LEU A 763 20.46 -31.99 7.83
C LEU A 763 19.91 -32.66 9.10
N ALA A 764 18.81 -32.17 9.68
CA ALA A 764 18.18 -32.81 10.85
C ALA A 764 17.74 -34.27 10.57
N MET A 765 17.17 -34.54 9.39
CA MET A 765 16.80 -35.89 8.93
C MET A 765 18.01 -36.80 8.67
N LEU A 766 19.21 -36.23 8.48
CA LEU A 766 20.49 -36.95 8.40
C LEU A 766 21.20 -37.07 9.76
N CYS A 767 20.53 -36.64 10.86
CA CYS A 767 21.11 -36.52 12.21
C CYS A 767 22.27 -35.51 12.33
N LEU A 768 22.34 -34.52 11.42
CA LEU A 768 23.38 -33.49 11.38
C LEU A 768 22.82 -32.14 11.82
N ARG A 769 23.54 -31.46 12.73
CA ARG A 769 23.16 -30.14 13.23
C ARG A 769 23.61 -29.05 12.24
N TYR A 770 22.73 -28.11 11.91
CA TYR A 770 22.93 -27.12 10.83
C TYR A 770 24.20 -26.26 11.01
N ASP A 771 24.44 -25.75 12.23
CA ASP A 771 25.51 -24.80 12.57
C ASP A 771 26.86 -25.47 12.91
N LEU A 772 26.95 -26.80 12.85
CA LEU A 772 28.18 -27.56 13.08
C LEU A 772 28.93 -27.90 11.76
N PRO A 773 30.25 -28.19 11.82
CA PRO A 773 31.05 -28.52 10.64
C PRO A 773 30.47 -29.65 9.79
N GLU A 774 30.00 -30.72 10.41
CA GLU A 774 29.48 -31.91 9.71
C GLU A 774 28.18 -31.60 8.94
N GLY A 775 27.37 -30.68 9.45
CA GLY A 775 26.19 -30.15 8.76
C GLY A 775 26.57 -29.30 7.54
N ARG A 776 27.59 -28.44 7.69
CA ARG A 776 28.16 -27.67 6.57
C ARG A 776 28.80 -28.57 5.52
N ASP A 777 29.56 -29.58 5.90
CA ASP A 777 30.19 -30.54 4.99
C ASP A 777 29.16 -31.33 4.17
N MET A 778 28.01 -31.67 4.77
CA MET A 778 26.90 -32.28 4.03
C MET A 778 26.22 -31.27 3.08
N ALA A 779 26.01 -30.03 3.51
CA ALA A 779 25.47 -28.98 2.64
C ALA A 779 26.40 -28.67 1.45
N VAL A 780 27.72 -28.65 1.67
CA VAL A 780 28.77 -28.58 0.64
C VAL A 780 28.64 -29.73 -0.35
N ARG A 781 28.52 -30.98 0.13
CA ARG A 781 28.36 -32.15 -0.76
C ARG A 781 27.08 -32.08 -1.59
N ILE A 782 25.98 -31.61 -1.02
CA ILE A 782 24.70 -31.42 -1.74
C ILE A 782 24.84 -30.32 -2.80
N ALA A 783 25.42 -29.17 -2.44
CA ALA A 783 25.64 -28.05 -3.36
C ALA A 783 26.64 -28.41 -4.48
N GLN A 784 27.70 -29.16 -4.17
CA GLN A 784 28.64 -29.69 -5.16
C GLN A 784 27.96 -30.66 -6.12
N ALA A 785 27.17 -31.62 -5.62
CA ALA A 785 26.44 -32.55 -6.48
C ALA A 785 25.44 -31.81 -7.40
N MET A 786 24.79 -30.76 -6.89
CA MET A 786 23.93 -29.89 -7.70
C MET A 786 24.73 -29.16 -8.79
N ARG A 787 25.87 -28.57 -8.45
CA ARG A 787 26.75 -27.89 -9.42
C ARG A 787 27.23 -28.85 -10.51
N ASP A 788 27.84 -29.96 -10.12
CA ASP A 788 28.50 -30.87 -11.04
C ASP A 788 27.49 -31.54 -11.98
N ALA A 789 26.30 -31.92 -11.47
CA ALA A 789 25.22 -32.46 -12.28
C ALA A 789 24.59 -31.40 -13.22
N ALA A 790 24.41 -30.16 -12.76
CA ALA A 790 23.81 -29.10 -13.58
C ALA A 790 24.71 -28.71 -14.75
N TYR A 791 25.99 -28.47 -14.50
CA TYR A 791 26.95 -28.08 -15.54
C TYR A 791 27.12 -29.19 -16.58
N LEU A 792 27.23 -30.46 -16.17
CA LEU A 792 27.26 -31.59 -17.10
C LEU A 792 25.99 -31.68 -17.95
N ALA A 793 24.80 -31.50 -17.36
CA ALA A 793 23.55 -31.52 -18.10
C ALA A 793 23.45 -30.38 -19.13
N SER A 794 23.96 -29.19 -18.80
CA SER A 794 23.98 -28.05 -19.74
C SER A 794 25.03 -28.21 -20.85
N VAL A 795 26.14 -28.92 -20.59
CA VAL A 795 27.07 -29.36 -21.65
C VAL A 795 26.40 -30.38 -22.58
N ASP A 796 25.67 -31.36 -22.04
CA ASP A 796 24.93 -32.31 -22.88
C ASP A 796 23.80 -31.63 -23.70
N LEU A 797 23.15 -30.60 -23.15
CA LEU A 797 22.24 -29.75 -23.93
C LEU A 797 22.97 -28.89 -24.97
N ALA A 798 24.23 -28.52 -24.77
CA ALA A 798 25.01 -27.81 -25.80
C ALA A 798 25.31 -28.74 -26.99
N ARG A 799 25.57 -30.01 -26.73
CA ARG A 799 25.78 -31.06 -27.76
C ARG A 799 24.50 -31.34 -28.56
N GLU A 800 23.32 -31.20 -27.95
CA GLU A 800 22.03 -31.49 -28.58
C GLU A 800 21.39 -30.25 -29.24
N LYS A 801 21.39 -29.10 -28.57
CA LYS A 801 20.66 -27.88 -28.95
C LYS A 801 21.56 -26.68 -29.30
N GLY A 802 22.88 -26.83 -29.19
CA GLY A 802 23.87 -25.75 -29.32
C GLY A 802 24.12 -24.98 -28.02
N ALA A 803 25.35 -24.50 -27.84
CA ALA A 803 25.76 -23.63 -26.73
C ALA A 803 25.03 -22.26 -26.76
N PHE A 804 25.11 -21.47 -25.68
CA PHE A 804 24.54 -20.11 -25.70
C PHE A 804 25.32 -19.18 -26.67
N PRO A 805 24.65 -18.28 -27.43
CA PRO A 805 25.29 -17.48 -28.48
C PRO A 805 26.51 -16.62 -28.09
N LYS A 806 26.56 -16.10 -26.85
CA LYS A 806 27.70 -15.32 -26.34
C LYS A 806 28.83 -16.18 -25.72
N PHE A 807 28.84 -17.51 -25.91
CA PHE A 807 29.80 -18.39 -25.24
C PHE A 807 31.21 -18.34 -25.86
N GLU A 808 32.19 -17.89 -25.09
CA GLU A 808 33.61 -18.01 -25.42
C GLU A 808 34.36 -18.85 -24.36
N ALA A 809 34.78 -20.07 -24.74
CA ALA A 809 35.33 -21.05 -23.80
C ALA A 809 36.60 -20.61 -23.04
N GLY A 810 37.40 -19.70 -23.59
CA GLY A 810 38.57 -19.14 -22.91
C GLY A 810 38.18 -18.16 -21.80
N PRO A 811 37.54 -17.02 -22.14
CA PRO A 811 37.04 -16.04 -21.16
C PRO A 811 36.04 -16.61 -20.14
N TYR A 812 35.17 -17.55 -20.54
CA TYR A 812 34.22 -18.22 -19.65
C TYR A 812 34.91 -19.10 -18.59
N LEU A 813 36.11 -19.62 -18.87
CA LEU A 813 36.89 -20.46 -17.96
C LEU A 813 38.13 -19.72 -17.39
N SER A 814 38.20 -18.40 -17.53
CA SER A 814 39.35 -17.62 -17.05
C SER A 814 39.40 -17.61 -15.53
N GLU A 815 40.61 -17.49 -14.98
CA GLU A 815 40.83 -17.30 -13.54
C GLU A 815 39.95 -16.16 -12.98
N GLY A 816 39.53 -16.30 -11.72
CA GLY A 816 38.49 -15.46 -11.08
C GLY A 816 37.10 -16.10 -11.15
N THR A 817 36.63 -16.42 -12.36
CA THR A 817 35.25 -16.87 -12.64
C THR A 817 34.82 -18.09 -11.81
N PHE A 818 33.51 -18.22 -11.58
CA PHE A 818 32.93 -19.43 -10.99
C PHE A 818 33.35 -20.69 -11.76
N ALA A 819 33.23 -20.66 -13.09
CA ALA A 819 33.50 -21.82 -13.94
C ALA A 819 34.99 -22.24 -13.96
N SER A 820 35.94 -21.34 -13.62
CA SER A 820 37.35 -21.73 -13.43
C SER A 820 37.56 -22.77 -12.32
N ARG A 821 36.69 -22.74 -11.29
CA ARG A 821 36.70 -23.65 -10.13
C ARG A 821 35.95 -24.96 -10.35
N LEU A 822 35.38 -25.17 -11.55
CA LEU A 822 34.79 -26.46 -11.91
C LEU A 822 35.88 -27.55 -12.00
N PRO A 823 35.55 -28.82 -11.71
CA PRO A 823 36.43 -29.95 -11.95
C PRO A 823 36.94 -29.97 -13.39
N GLU A 824 38.22 -30.29 -13.59
CA GLU A 824 38.85 -30.27 -14.93
C GLU A 824 38.10 -31.09 -16.00
N PRO A 825 37.50 -32.27 -15.70
CA PRO A 825 36.66 -32.98 -16.67
C PRO A 825 35.43 -32.20 -17.13
N ILE A 826 34.82 -31.37 -16.27
CA ILE A 826 33.68 -30.52 -16.64
C ILE A 826 34.19 -29.35 -17.49
N LYS A 827 35.31 -28.72 -17.12
CA LYS A 827 35.92 -27.65 -17.92
C LYS A 827 36.34 -28.13 -19.31
N GLU A 828 36.90 -29.32 -19.42
CA GLU A 828 37.26 -29.91 -20.72
C GLU A 828 36.03 -30.26 -21.56
N ALA A 829 34.94 -30.74 -20.93
CA ALA A 829 33.67 -30.93 -21.63
C ALA A 829 33.10 -29.59 -22.15
N ILE A 830 33.18 -28.52 -21.35
CA ILE A 830 32.81 -27.15 -21.76
C ILE A 830 33.68 -26.65 -22.93
N ARG A 831 35.00 -26.90 -22.92
CA ARG A 831 35.89 -26.57 -24.07
C ARG A 831 35.54 -27.35 -25.33
N THR A 832 35.23 -28.65 -25.19
CA THR A 832 35.02 -29.57 -26.32
C THR A 832 33.63 -29.44 -26.96
N HIS A 833 32.63 -29.04 -26.18
CA HIS A 833 31.22 -29.09 -26.58
C HIS A 833 30.43 -27.79 -26.36
N GLY A 834 31.01 -26.81 -25.66
CA GLY A 834 30.31 -25.65 -25.16
C GLY A 834 29.35 -25.97 -24.00
N ILE A 835 28.59 -24.96 -23.58
CA ILE A 835 27.58 -25.08 -22.53
C ILE A 835 26.29 -24.34 -22.95
N ARG A 836 25.12 -24.92 -22.66
CA ARG A 836 23.82 -24.40 -23.12
C ARG A 836 23.39 -23.13 -22.38
N ASN A 837 23.81 -22.99 -21.13
CA ASN A 837 23.37 -21.96 -20.19
C ASN A 837 24.60 -21.29 -19.58
N SER A 838 24.64 -19.96 -19.52
CA SER A 838 25.81 -19.25 -18.96
C SER A 838 25.97 -19.41 -17.45
N HIS A 839 24.84 -19.49 -16.75
CA HIS A 839 24.70 -19.65 -15.31
C HIS A 839 23.50 -20.56 -15.04
N LEU A 840 23.60 -21.35 -13.97
CA LEU A 840 22.74 -22.50 -13.74
C LEU A 840 22.18 -22.57 -12.32
N LEU A 841 22.76 -21.86 -11.35
CA LEU A 841 22.62 -22.18 -9.93
C LEU A 841 22.21 -20.96 -9.10
N SER A 842 21.09 -21.05 -8.39
CA SER A 842 20.55 -19.95 -7.58
C SER A 842 19.79 -20.46 -6.36
N ILE A 843 20.02 -19.88 -5.19
CA ILE A 843 19.26 -20.20 -3.98
C ILE A 843 18.37 -19.00 -3.64
N ALA A 844 17.08 -19.13 -3.92
CA ALA A 844 16.06 -18.11 -3.68
C ALA A 844 15.18 -18.44 -2.46
N PRO A 845 14.43 -17.46 -1.90
CA PRO A 845 13.48 -17.72 -0.82
C PRO A 845 12.28 -18.50 -1.36
N THR A 846 12.01 -19.68 -0.78
CA THR A 846 11.00 -20.60 -1.34
C THR A 846 9.65 -20.59 -0.63
N GLY A 847 9.39 -19.70 0.33
CA GLY A 847 8.25 -19.73 1.28
C GLY A 847 6.93 -20.33 0.79
N THR A 848 6.31 -19.75 -0.25
CA THR A 848 5.02 -20.23 -0.78
C THR A 848 5.12 -21.55 -1.57
N VAL A 849 6.31 -21.89 -2.08
CA VAL A 849 6.60 -23.13 -2.81
C VAL A 849 6.91 -24.27 -1.82
N SER A 850 7.71 -24.00 -0.78
CA SER A 850 8.03 -24.95 0.28
C SER A 850 6.79 -25.34 1.08
N LEU A 851 5.91 -24.38 1.40
CA LEU A 851 4.62 -24.66 2.03
C LEU A 851 3.71 -25.57 1.19
N ALA A 852 3.59 -25.31 -0.12
CA ALA A 852 2.63 -25.99 -0.99
C ALA A 852 3.09 -27.37 -1.51
N PHE A 853 4.41 -27.55 -1.75
CA PHE A 853 4.95 -28.76 -2.39
C PHE A 853 5.94 -29.53 -1.51
N ALA A 854 6.54 -28.89 -0.51
CA ALA A 854 7.49 -29.49 0.44
C ALA A 854 6.93 -29.61 1.87
N ASP A 855 5.61 -29.51 2.03
CA ASP A 855 4.90 -29.73 3.31
C ASP A 855 5.43 -28.88 4.48
N ASN A 856 5.73 -27.60 4.20
CA ASN A 856 6.32 -26.68 5.18
C ASN A 856 7.73 -27.11 5.68
N ALA A 857 8.55 -27.64 4.79
CA ALA A 857 9.99 -27.66 4.97
C ALA A 857 10.57 -26.22 4.95
N SER A 858 11.71 -26.04 5.63
CA SER A 858 12.49 -24.81 5.72
C SER A 858 12.84 -24.21 4.36
N ASN A 859 12.94 -22.89 4.31
CA ASN A 859 12.89 -22.14 3.06
C ASN A 859 14.28 -22.02 2.43
N GLY A 860 14.49 -22.63 1.26
CA GLY A 860 15.76 -22.53 0.55
C GLY A 860 16.90 -23.19 1.33
N ILE A 861 17.91 -22.38 1.67
CA ILE A 861 19.03 -22.72 2.56
C ILE A 861 18.72 -22.48 4.05
N GLU A 862 17.59 -21.87 4.42
CA GLU A 862 17.32 -21.54 5.83
C GLU A 862 17.21 -22.79 6.74
N PRO A 863 17.63 -22.69 8.02
CA PRO A 863 17.19 -23.61 9.04
C PRO A 863 15.68 -23.40 9.32
N PRO A 864 14.98 -24.37 9.94
CA PRO A 864 13.62 -24.18 10.41
C PRO A 864 13.54 -22.98 11.36
N PHE A 865 12.56 -22.08 11.18
CA PHE A 865 12.42 -20.92 12.06
C PHE A 865 11.92 -21.32 13.45
N SER A 866 10.86 -22.14 13.48
CA SER A 866 10.27 -22.74 14.68
C SER A 866 9.67 -24.10 14.30
N TRP A 867 9.65 -25.03 15.27
CA TRP A 867 9.07 -26.36 15.11
C TRP A 867 7.56 -26.35 14.94
N THR A 868 6.89 -25.42 15.61
CA THR A 868 5.47 -25.15 15.48
C THR A 868 5.20 -23.65 15.54
N TYR A 869 4.18 -23.20 14.84
CA TYR A 869 3.65 -21.84 14.92
C TYR A 869 2.20 -21.81 14.44
N LYS A 870 1.47 -20.74 14.79
CA LYS A 870 0.13 -20.50 14.26
C LYS A 870 0.22 -19.67 12.99
N ARG A 871 -0.25 -20.22 11.87
CA ARG A 871 -0.48 -19.48 10.64
C ARG A 871 -1.99 -19.28 10.46
N LYS A 872 -2.41 -18.03 10.37
CA LYS A 872 -3.76 -17.73 9.90
C LYS A 872 -3.79 -17.89 8.37
N LYS A 873 -4.97 -18.06 7.80
CA LYS A 873 -5.21 -18.04 6.36
C LYS A 873 -6.60 -17.49 6.14
N ARG A 874 -6.75 -16.60 5.16
CA ARG A 874 -8.06 -16.13 4.74
C ARG A 874 -8.66 -17.09 3.72
N GLU A 875 -9.87 -17.52 3.97
CA GLU A 875 -10.66 -18.32 3.03
C GLU A 875 -11.34 -17.45 1.98
N ALA A 876 -11.83 -18.07 0.91
CA ALA A 876 -12.56 -17.38 -0.17
C ALA A 876 -13.89 -16.73 0.29
N ASP A 877 -14.47 -17.17 1.41
CA ASP A 877 -15.63 -16.51 2.07
C ASP A 877 -15.21 -15.36 3.02
N GLY A 878 -13.92 -15.05 3.04
CA GLY A 878 -13.26 -14.06 3.87
C GLY A 878 -13.00 -14.49 5.31
N SER A 879 -13.42 -15.68 5.75
CA SER A 879 -13.15 -16.17 7.11
C SER A 879 -11.65 -16.37 7.33
N THR A 880 -11.21 -16.34 8.59
CA THR A 880 -9.79 -16.52 8.94
C THR A 880 -9.64 -17.85 9.66
N SER A 881 -9.31 -18.89 8.90
CA SER A 881 -8.90 -20.19 9.43
C SER A 881 -7.57 -20.03 10.16
N GLU A 882 -7.44 -20.58 11.37
CA GLU A 882 -6.16 -20.65 12.07
C GLU A 882 -5.62 -22.08 11.99
N TYR A 883 -4.52 -22.25 11.27
CA TYR A 883 -3.81 -23.51 11.14
C TYR A 883 -2.69 -23.53 12.17
N ALA A 884 -2.64 -24.59 12.98
CA ALA A 884 -1.38 -25.03 13.56
C ALA A 884 -0.51 -25.52 12.40
N VAL A 885 0.67 -24.93 12.23
CA VAL A 885 1.63 -25.33 11.21
C VAL A 885 2.85 -25.90 11.89
N GLU A 886 3.26 -27.08 11.43
CA GLU A 886 4.35 -27.85 11.99
C GLU A 886 5.52 -27.87 10.99
N ASP A 887 6.74 -27.89 11.47
CA ASP A 887 7.93 -28.13 10.65
C ASP A 887 7.93 -29.57 10.11
N HIS A 888 8.28 -29.73 8.84
CA HIS A 888 8.25 -31.03 8.16
C HIS A 888 9.10 -32.11 8.86
N ALA A 889 10.34 -31.78 9.27
CA ALA A 889 11.22 -32.74 9.93
C ALA A 889 10.74 -33.07 11.34
N TRP A 890 10.33 -32.06 12.12
CA TRP A 890 9.80 -32.25 13.47
C TRP A 890 8.55 -33.15 13.47
N ARG A 891 7.66 -32.93 12.50
CA ARG A 891 6.45 -33.73 12.32
C ARG A 891 6.75 -35.16 11.88
N LEU A 892 7.64 -35.35 10.91
CA LEU A 892 8.07 -36.68 10.46
C LEU A 892 8.78 -37.46 11.59
N TYR A 893 9.59 -36.80 12.41
CA TYR A 893 10.24 -37.40 13.58
C TYR A 893 9.20 -37.93 14.58
N ARG A 894 8.16 -37.14 14.88
CA ARG A 894 7.02 -37.55 15.72
C ARG A 894 6.31 -38.80 15.17
N GLU A 895 5.99 -38.79 13.88
CA GLU A 895 5.20 -39.85 13.23
C GLU A 895 5.99 -41.15 13.05
N LEU A 896 7.33 -41.10 13.05
CA LEU A 896 8.22 -42.27 13.11
C LEU A 896 8.48 -42.78 14.55
N GLY A 897 7.90 -42.14 15.57
CA GLY A 897 8.01 -42.54 16.98
C GLY A 897 9.05 -41.78 17.81
N GLY A 898 9.62 -40.70 17.27
CA GLY A 898 10.55 -39.82 17.97
C GLY A 898 9.90 -38.93 19.03
N ASN A 899 10.60 -38.70 20.14
CA ASN A 899 10.07 -37.90 21.25
C ASN A 899 10.23 -36.39 20.99
N VAL A 900 9.19 -35.74 20.48
CA VAL A 900 9.20 -34.28 20.24
C VAL A 900 9.27 -33.40 21.50
N LEU A 901 9.10 -33.95 22.70
CA LEU A 901 9.34 -33.23 23.96
C LEU A 901 10.82 -33.28 24.40
N GLN A 902 11.64 -34.09 23.74
CA GLN A 902 13.08 -34.23 23.99
C GLN A 902 13.81 -34.40 22.65
N LEU A 903 13.81 -33.33 21.85
CA LEU A 903 14.44 -33.33 20.53
C LEU A 903 15.96 -33.58 20.64
N PRO A 904 16.53 -34.46 19.78
CA PRO A 904 17.98 -34.61 19.64
C PRO A 904 18.66 -33.31 19.20
N GLU A 905 19.94 -33.14 19.53
CA GLU A 905 20.68 -31.88 19.34
C GLU A 905 20.75 -31.38 17.88
N TYR A 906 20.60 -32.27 16.89
CA TYR A 906 20.54 -31.89 15.47
C TYR A 906 19.28 -31.09 15.08
N PHE A 907 18.25 -31.07 15.93
CA PHE A 907 17.12 -30.14 15.81
C PHE A 907 17.49 -28.76 16.36
N VAL A 908 18.11 -27.94 15.52
CA VAL A 908 18.39 -26.52 15.79
C VAL A 908 17.54 -25.61 14.91
N SER A 909 17.01 -24.53 15.47
CA SER A 909 16.19 -23.54 14.76
C SER A 909 16.93 -22.21 14.55
N ALA A 910 16.42 -21.37 13.64
CA ALA A 910 17.02 -20.06 13.33
C ALA A 910 17.22 -19.14 14.55
N LEU A 911 16.36 -19.27 15.58
CA LEU A 911 16.44 -18.48 16.81
C LEU A 911 17.37 -19.10 17.88
N ALA A 912 17.83 -20.34 17.68
CA ALA A 912 18.69 -21.08 18.60
C ALA A 912 20.15 -21.17 18.11
N MET A 913 20.48 -20.49 17.01
CA MET A 913 21.81 -20.47 16.40
C MET A 913 22.52 -19.12 16.64
N PRO A 914 23.87 -19.11 16.71
CA PRO A 914 24.66 -17.88 16.62
C PRO A 914 24.58 -17.29 15.19
N ALA A 915 24.68 -15.97 15.05
CA ALA A 915 24.62 -15.26 13.77
C ALA A 915 25.74 -15.72 12.80
N GLU A 916 26.92 -15.99 13.38
CA GLU A 916 28.09 -16.55 12.72
C GLU A 916 27.80 -17.93 12.11
N GLY A 917 26.91 -18.72 12.71
CA GLY A 917 26.45 -20.02 12.19
C GLY A 917 25.56 -19.89 10.94
N HIS A 918 24.86 -18.76 10.76
CA HIS A 918 24.16 -18.47 9.49
C HIS A 918 25.18 -18.13 8.39
N ILE A 919 26.20 -17.31 8.69
CA ILE A 919 27.22 -16.89 7.73
C ILE A 919 28.11 -18.06 7.31
N ALA A 920 28.59 -18.88 8.25
CA ALA A 920 29.43 -20.04 7.94
C ALA A 920 28.74 -21.05 7.00
N MET A 921 27.41 -21.17 7.03
CA MET A 921 26.68 -21.98 6.05
C MET A 921 26.61 -21.31 4.67
N MET A 922 26.48 -19.98 4.60
CA MET A 922 26.58 -19.26 3.32
C MET A 922 27.98 -19.40 2.72
N GLU A 923 29.02 -19.21 3.53
CA GLU A 923 30.43 -19.36 3.16
C GLU A 923 30.72 -20.75 2.58
N ALA A 924 30.21 -21.80 3.23
CA ALA A 924 30.38 -23.18 2.77
C ALA A 924 29.68 -23.45 1.42
N VAL A 925 28.51 -22.85 1.17
CA VAL A 925 27.66 -23.17 -0.01
C VAL A 925 27.89 -22.23 -1.19
N GLN A 926 28.21 -20.95 -0.97
CA GLN A 926 28.36 -19.93 -2.03
C GLN A 926 29.41 -20.29 -3.11
N PRO A 927 30.55 -20.95 -2.82
CA PRO A 927 31.51 -21.41 -3.83
C PRO A 927 30.95 -22.39 -4.87
N PHE A 928 29.74 -22.93 -4.62
CA PHE A 928 29.02 -23.86 -5.49
C PHE A 928 27.75 -23.25 -6.12
N VAL A 929 27.51 -21.95 -5.94
CA VAL A 929 26.38 -21.21 -6.55
C VAL A 929 26.91 -20.08 -7.45
N ASP A 930 26.71 -20.22 -8.77
CA ASP A 930 27.22 -19.26 -9.76
C ASP A 930 26.49 -17.91 -9.75
N THR A 931 25.21 -17.88 -9.39
CA THR A 931 24.51 -16.63 -9.01
C THR A 931 24.63 -16.37 -7.49
N ALA A 932 23.56 -15.96 -6.82
CA ALA A 932 23.56 -15.54 -5.42
C ALA A 932 22.73 -16.45 -4.51
N ILE A 933 23.03 -16.38 -3.21
CA ILE A 933 22.24 -16.98 -2.13
C ILE A 933 21.40 -15.89 -1.44
N SER A 934 20.09 -15.96 -1.60
CA SER A 934 19.15 -15.15 -0.81
C SER A 934 18.84 -15.86 0.51
N LYS A 935 19.40 -15.33 1.60
CA LYS A 935 19.24 -15.82 2.97
C LYS A 935 19.22 -14.63 3.93
N THR A 936 18.35 -14.65 4.93
CA THR A 936 18.36 -13.65 6.01
C THR A 936 19.18 -14.16 7.17
N VAL A 937 20.26 -13.45 7.51
CA VAL A 937 20.97 -13.70 8.76
C VAL A 937 20.12 -13.18 9.92
N ASN A 938 19.60 -14.11 10.72
CA ASN A 938 18.80 -13.78 11.89
C ASN A 938 19.76 -13.47 13.05
N ILE A 939 19.54 -12.34 13.72
CA ILE A 939 20.39 -11.81 14.78
C ILE A 939 19.60 -11.81 16.10
N PRO A 940 20.14 -12.27 17.23
CA PRO A 940 19.47 -12.15 18.53
C PRO A 940 19.19 -10.70 18.93
N ALA A 941 18.10 -10.46 19.68
CA ALA A 941 17.67 -9.12 20.07
C ALA A 941 18.71 -8.36 20.93
N ASP A 942 19.48 -9.10 21.71
CA ASP A 942 20.54 -8.67 22.63
C ASP A 942 21.96 -8.78 22.04
N TYR A 943 22.10 -9.22 20.78
CA TYR A 943 23.39 -9.41 20.12
C TYR A 943 24.20 -8.10 20.03
N PRO A 944 25.47 -8.04 20.48
CA PRO A 944 26.23 -6.80 20.57
C PRO A 944 26.52 -6.11 19.23
N TYR A 945 26.38 -4.78 19.19
CA TYR A 945 26.68 -3.95 18.01
C TYR A 945 28.12 -4.10 17.50
N GLU A 946 29.10 -4.26 18.41
CA GLU A 946 30.50 -4.46 18.01
C GLU A 946 30.68 -5.77 17.20
N GLY A 947 30.10 -6.88 17.65
CA GLY A 947 30.10 -8.13 16.89
C GLY A 947 29.31 -8.03 15.59
N PHE A 948 28.22 -7.25 15.57
CA PHE A 948 27.40 -7.05 14.37
C PHE A 948 28.18 -6.39 13.22
N LYS A 949 29.04 -5.40 13.51
CA LYS A 949 29.91 -4.78 12.50
C LYS A 949 30.87 -5.79 11.85
N ASP A 950 31.37 -6.73 12.63
CA ASP A 950 32.26 -7.78 12.13
C ASP A 950 31.54 -8.82 11.25
N LEU A 951 30.21 -9.00 11.38
CA LEU A 951 29.44 -9.92 10.52
C LEU A 951 29.53 -9.55 9.02
N TYR A 952 29.47 -8.26 8.69
CA TYR A 952 29.58 -7.79 7.30
C TYR A 952 31.02 -7.87 6.78
N LEU A 953 32.03 -7.62 7.63
CA LEU A 953 33.44 -7.83 7.28
C LEU A 953 33.78 -9.33 7.14
N HIS A 954 33.12 -10.20 7.92
CA HIS A 954 33.22 -11.65 7.81
C HIS A 954 32.59 -12.14 6.51
N ALA A 955 31.38 -11.70 6.17
CA ALA A 955 30.73 -11.99 4.89
C ALA A 955 31.59 -11.59 3.67
N TRP A 956 32.28 -10.45 3.75
CA TRP A 956 33.26 -10.06 2.75
C TRP A 956 34.45 -11.02 2.69
N ARG A 957 35.14 -11.29 3.81
CA ARG A 957 36.27 -12.25 3.86
C ARG A 957 35.89 -13.65 3.35
N ALA A 958 34.65 -14.07 3.61
CA ALA A 958 34.03 -15.33 3.17
C ALA A 958 33.64 -15.36 1.67
N ARG A 959 34.04 -14.35 0.88
CA ARG A 959 33.70 -14.20 -0.56
C ARG A 959 32.19 -14.27 -0.86
N LEU A 960 31.34 -13.83 0.07
CA LEU A 960 29.90 -13.74 -0.20
C LEU A 960 29.60 -12.61 -1.19
N LYS A 961 28.55 -12.80 -1.98
CA LYS A 961 28.09 -11.84 -3.00
C LYS A 961 27.20 -10.72 -2.42
N GLY A 962 26.60 -10.96 -1.25
CA GLY A 962 25.87 -9.94 -0.50
C GLY A 962 25.44 -10.42 0.88
N LEU A 963 24.92 -9.51 1.72
CA LEU A 963 24.42 -9.81 3.05
C LEU A 963 23.21 -8.94 3.43
N ALA A 964 22.21 -9.58 4.03
CA ALA A 964 21.09 -8.94 4.70
C ALA A 964 20.89 -9.55 6.10
N THR A 965 20.71 -8.70 7.11
CA THR A 965 20.56 -9.10 8.52
C THR A 965 19.23 -8.61 9.09
N TYR A 966 18.51 -9.46 9.82
CA TYR A 966 17.34 -9.05 10.59
C TYR A 966 17.57 -9.25 12.09
N ARG A 967 17.45 -8.16 12.86
CA ARG A 967 17.53 -8.16 14.32
C ARG A 967 16.20 -7.71 14.93
N PRO A 968 15.46 -8.57 15.66
CA PRO A 968 14.24 -8.15 16.34
C PRO A 968 14.61 -7.18 17.47
N ASN A 969 14.05 -5.98 17.46
CA ASN A 969 14.36 -4.92 18.43
C ASN A 969 13.11 -4.03 18.67
N ALA A 970 13.21 -3.00 19.52
CA ALA A 970 12.06 -2.14 19.85
C ALA A 970 11.49 -1.31 18.67
N ILE A 971 12.27 -1.16 17.60
CA ILE A 971 11.85 -0.65 16.29
C ILE A 971 11.28 -1.84 15.48
N LEU A 972 12.12 -2.87 15.24
CA LEU A 972 11.89 -3.94 14.26
C LEU A 972 10.87 -5.04 14.65
N GLY A 973 10.46 -5.12 15.91
CA GLY A 973 9.46 -6.08 16.40
C GLY A 973 9.95 -7.55 16.41
N SER A 974 9.01 -8.50 16.28
CA SER A 974 9.30 -9.93 16.07
C SER A 974 8.30 -10.51 15.06
N VAL A 975 8.81 -11.33 14.12
CA VAL A 975 8.07 -11.77 12.92
C VAL A 975 7.10 -12.92 13.23
N LEU A 976 7.47 -13.84 14.14
CA LEU A 976 6.72 -15.07 14.43
C LEU A 976 6.67 -15.32 15.94
N GLU A 977 5.47 -15.62 16.46
CA GLU A 977 5.24 -15.81 17.90
C GLU A 977 5.46 -17.27 18.33
N THR A 978 6.62 -17.52 18.93
CA THR A 978 6.89 -18.75 19.71
C THR A 978 6.32 -18.61 21.12
N HIS A 979 5.75 -19.69 21.67
CA HIS A 979 5.21 -19.67 23.03
C HIS A 979 6.29 -19.42 24.10
N SER A 980 6.11 -18.35 24.88
CA SER A 980 6.93 -18.01 26.06
C SER A 980 6.04 -17.89 27.30
N ALA A 981 6.58 -18.17 28.48
CA ALA A 981 5.86 -18.09 29.75
C ALA A 981 5.55 -16.62 30.15
N PRO A 982 4.51 -16.35 30.97
CA PRO A 982 4.10 -14.98 31.30
C PRO A 982 5.15 -14.24 32.14
N ALA A 983 5.68 -13.14 31.62
CA ALA A 983 6.49 -12.19 32.36
C ALA A 983 5.60 -11.15 33.09
N THR A 984 5.99 -10.76 34.31
CA THR A 984 5.26 -9.79 35.13
C THR A 984 5.43 -8.35 34.64
N LEU A 985 4.32 -7.61 34.53
CA LEU A 985 4.29 -6.21 34.10
C LEU A 985 4.80 -5.25 35.19
N ALA A 986 5.52 -4.22 34.75
CA ALA A 986 5.85 -3.02 35.53
C ALA A 986 5.16 -1.78 34.91
N PRO A 987 4.79 -0.75 35.71
CA PRO A 987 4.00 0.39 35.23
C PRO A 987 4.82 1.43 34.45
N ALA A 988 4.18 2.09 33.48
CA ALA A 988 4.77 3.12 32.63
C ALA A 988 4.56 4.56 33.15
N PRO A 989 5.42 5.54 32.80
CA PRO A 989 5.31 6.94 33.21
C PRO A 989 4.28 7.76 32.38
N ALA A 990 3.93 8.95 32.88
CA ALA A 990 2.89 9.82 32.31
C ALA A 990 3.39 10.89 31.32
N ALA A 991 2.47 11.45 30.53
CA ALA A 991 2.74 12.32 29.36
C ALA A 991 2.55 13.84 29.61
N PRO A 992 3.18 14.73 28.80
CA PRO A 992 3.15 16.19 28.96
C PRO A 992 1.92 16.91 28.33
N PRO A 993 1.66 18.18 28.69
CA PRO A 993 0.50 18.96 28.19
C PRO A 993 0.70 19.55 26.78
N VAL A 994 -0.41 19.92 26.11
CA VAL A 994 -0.46 20.28 24.68
C VAL A 994 -1.17 21.63 24.47
N ASP A 995 -0.66 22.48 23.57
CA ASP A 995 -1.25 23.78 23.24
C ASP A 995 -2.56 23.63 22.45
N PRO A 996 -3.73 23.99 23.03
CA PRO A 996 -5.00 23.88 22.35
C PRO A 996 -5.05 24.69 21.06
N MET A 997 -4.27 25.78 20.89
CA MET A 997 -4.17 26.62 19.69
C MET A 997 -3.29 26.04 18.56
N ARG A 998 -2.55 24.95 18.78
CA ARG A 998 -1.65 24.36 17.78
C ARG A 998 -1.74 22.85 17.54
N THR A 999 -2.39 22.07 18.40
CA THR A 999 -2.61 20.62 18.18
C THR A 999 -3.13 20.32 16.77
N VAL A 1000 -2.52 19.40 16.03
CA VAL A 1000 -3.21 18.72 14.92
C VAL A 1000 -4.08 17.62 15.53
N ILE A 1001 -5.37 17.65 15.23
CA ILE A 1001 -6.37 16.68 15.68
C ILE A 1001 -6.93 15.98 14.41
N GLU A 1002 -7.89 15.04 14.45
CA GLU A 1002 -7.95 14.07 13.32
C GLU A 1002 -9.32 13.54 12.79
N SER A 1003 -10.43 14.30 12.82
CA SER A 1003 -11.65 14.14 11.95
C SER A 1003 -12.70 15.25 12.15
N ARG A 1004 -13.83 15.22 11.44
CA ARG A 1004 -15.08 15.99 11.71
C ARG A 1004 -16.18 15.14 12.47
N PRO A 1005 -16.35 15.15 13.82
CA PRO A 1005 -17.13 14.15 14.68
C PRO A 1005 -18.69 13.90 14.52
N LYS A 1006 -19.60 13.74 15.53
CA LYS A 1006 -21.13 13.78 15.38
C LYS A 1006 -21.84 14.95 16.22
N GLY A 1007 -23.03 15.58 15.98
CA GLY A 1007 -23.46 16.84 16.72
C GLY A 1007 -24.43 17.96 16.15
N GLY A 1008 -23.98 19.21 15.85
CA GLY A 1008 -24.52 20.29 14.93
C GLY A 1008 -23.85 21.73 15.01
N LEU A 1009 -22.93 22.20 14.12
CA LEU A 1009 -22.03 23.36 14.46
C LEU A 1009 -22.39 24.74 13.95
N SER A 1010 -21.86 25.68 14.75
CA SER A 1010 -21.36 27.02 14.39
C SER A 1010 -20.92 27.29 12.92
N ALA A 1011 -21.96 27.56 12.13
CA ALA A 1011 -22.21 28.22 10.82
C ALA A 1011 -22.63 29.77 10.39
N VAL A 1012 -22.29 31.02 10.87
CA VAL A 1012 -22.95 32.40 10.52
C VAL A 1012 -23.35 32.86 9.10
N ALA A 1013 -22.93 32.23 8.01
CA ALA A 1013 -23.12 32.76 6.65
C ALA A 1013 -23.05 34.32 6.48
N GLU A 1014 -21.90 34.95 6.73
CA GLU A 1014 -21.80 36.42 6.66
C GLU A 1014 -21.68 36.96 5.23
N LYS A 1015 -22.69 37.71 4.78
CA LYS A 1015 -22.74 38.26 3.43
C LYS A 1015 -21.93 39.55 3.26
N VAL A 1016 -20.91 39.50 2.41
CA VAL A 1016 -19.91 40.54 2.13
C VAL A 1016 -20.20 41.24 0.81
N GLU A 1017 -20.05 42.57 0.75
CA GLU A 1017 -20.07 43.35 -0.49
C GLU A 1017 -18.78 44.09 -0.75
N TYR A 1018 -18.34 44.07 -2.00
CA TYR A 1018 -17.13 44.72 -2.48
C TYR A 1018 -17.38 45.32 -3.87
N TRP A 1019 -16.56 46.27 -4.31
CA TRP A 1019 -16.64 46.84 -5.66
C TRP A 1019 -15.36 46.51 -6.42
N THR A 1020 -15.50 45.94 -7.62
CA THR A 1020 -14.43 45.80 -8.61
C THR A 1020 -14.64 46.83 -9.73
N GLN A 1021 -13.78 46.85 -10.75
CA GLN A 1021 -14.00 47.68 -11.94
C GLN A 1021 -15.27 47.29 -12.71
N GLU A 1022 -15.74 46.04 -12.55
CA GLU A 1022 -17.04 45.55 -13.05
C GLU A 1022 -18.24 46.00 -12.19
N GLY A 1023 -18.02 46.80 -11.15
CA GLY A 1023 -19.04 47.34 -10.24
C GLY A 1023 -19.20 46.58 -8.92
N ARG A 1024 -20.33 46.83 -8.23
CA ARG A 1024 -20.70 46.22 -6.94
C ARG A 1024 -20.86 44.71 -7.11
N LYS A 1025 -20.15 43.91 -6.32
CA LYS A 1025 -20.31 42.46 -6.20
C LYS A 1025 -20.62 42.10 -4.74
N THR A 1026 -21.20 40.92 -4.54
CA THR A 1026 -21.59 40.37 -3.25
C THR A 1026 -21.28 38.89 -3.25
N LEU A 1027 -20.79 38.39 -2.14
CA LEU A 1027 -20.82 36.96 -1.90
C LEU A 1027 -21.24 36.67 -0.47
N TYR A 1028 -21.93 35.56 -0.29
CA TYR A 1028 -22.13 35.00 1.03
C TYR A 1028 -20.79 34.39 1.38
N LEU A 1029 -20.04 35.06 2.24
CA LEU A 1029 -18.90 34.42 2.86
C LEU A 1029 -19.53 33.45 3.84
N LEU A 1030 -19.62 32.21 3.39
CA LEU A 1030 -19.61 31.08 4.27
C LEU A 1030 -18.14 30.75 4.59
N VAL A 1031 -17.97 30.45 5.84
CA VAL A 1031 -16.82 30.52 6.74
C VAL A 1031 -17.20 29.26 7.73
N SER A 1032 -16.69 28.86 8.95
CA SER A 1032 -17.17 27.78 9.95
C SER A 1032 -16.31 27.30 11.26
N PHE A 1033 -16.81 26.80 12.47
CA PHE A 1033 -16.00 26.38 13.73
C PHE A 1033 -16.57 25.49 14.98
N LEU A 1034 -15.78 24.70 15.83
CA LEU A 1034 -16.00 23.71 17.05
C LEU A 1034 -15.00 23.59 18.30
N PRO A 1035 -15.27 23.17 19.60
CA PRO A 1035 -14.37 23.15 20.83
C PRO A 1035 -13.40 22.00 21.19
N VAL A 1036 -12.17 22.33 21.64
CA VAL A 1036 -11.22 21.49 22.43
C VAL A 1036 -11.19 22.03 23.85
N PRO A 1037 -11.02 21.14 24.84
CA PRO A 1037 -10.45 21.47 26.14
C PRO A 1037 -9.26 22.42 26.06
N THR A 1038 -9.16 23.39 26.97
CA THR A 1038 -7.97 24.23 27.18
C THR A 1038 -6.80 23.47 27.84
N GLY A 1039 -6.99 22.17 28.14
CA GLY A 1039 -6.07 21.36 28.95
C GLY A 1039 -6.17 21.60 30.45
N VAL A 1040 -7.04 22.52 30.91
CA VAL A 1040 -7.19 22.89 32.33
C VAL A 1040 -8.66 22.81 32.75
N GLY A 1041 -9.01 21.73 33.45
CA GLY A 1041 -10.38 21.45 33.89
C GLY A 1041 -11.37 21.24 32.74
N HIS A 1042 -12.66 21.44 33.03
CA HIS A 1042 -13.72 21.43 32.02
C HIS A 1042 -13.90 22.86 31.47
N ALA A 1043 -12.94 23.32 30.70
CA ALA A 1043 -12.99 24.59 29.99
C ALA A 1043 -12.50 24.44 28.54
N THR A 1044 -13.02 25.25 27.64
CA THR A 1044 -12.70 25.34 26.21
C THR A 1044 -12.68 26.83 25.85
N VAL A 1045 -11.70 27.25 25.04
CA VAL A 1045 -11.78 28.54 24.33
C VAL A 1045 -12.11 28.24 22.87
N ASP A 1046 -11.70 29.08 21.93
CA ASP A 1046 -12.22 29.12 20.58
C ASP A 1046 -11.00 29.20 19.59
N ARG A 1047 -10.79 28.25 18.64
CA ARG A 1047 -9.75 28.10 17.53
C ARG A 1047 -10.22 27.87 16.03
N ALA A 1048 -9.93 28.70 15.04
CA ALA A 1048 -10.67 28.74 13.73
C ALA A 1048 -10.43 27.73 12.53
N ILE A 1049 -11.47 27.04 11.96
CA ILE A 1049 -11.41 26.18 10.73
C ILE A 1049 -11.97 26.42 9.30
N GLU A 1050 -13.21 26.76 8.96
CA GLU A 1050 -13.71 26.51 7.57
C GLU A 1050 -14.24 27.75 6.77
N PHE A 1051 -14.29 27.78 5.40
CA PHE A 1051 -14.86 28.78 4.43
C PHE A 1051 -15.31 28.24 3.06
N PHE A 1052 -16.51 28.63 2.64
CA PHE A 1052 -17.06 28.52 1.30
C PHE A 1052 -17.56 29.88 0.85
N MET A 1053 -17.40 30.19 -0.42
CA MET A 1053 -18.55 30.80 -1.08
C MET A 1053 -19.53 29.67 -1.40
N PRO A 1054 -20.76 29.64 -0.83
CA PRO A 1054 -21.74 28.59 -1.13
C PRO A 1054 -22.12 28.69 -2.59
N VAL A 1055 -22.53 27.57 -3.16
CA VAL A 1055 -22.22 27.39 -4.56
C VAL A 1055 -23.24 28.03 -5.48
N GLY A 1056 -22.89 29.26 -5.83
CA GLY A 1056 -23.33 29.88 -7.05
C GLY A 1056 -22.43 31.04 -7.46
N GLN A 1057 -21.09 30.93 -7.48
CA GLN A 1057 -20.20 31.98 -8.04
C GLN A 1057 -19.00 31.44 -8.89
N SER A 1058 -18.91 31.73 -10.21
CA SER A 1058 -17.95 31.19 -11.24
C SER A 1058 -17.17 32.23 -12.05
N GLY A 1059 -17.30 33.53 -11.77
CA GLY A 1059 -16.35 34.48 -12.32
C GLY A 1059 -14.95 33.94 -12.02
N GLU A 1060 -13.98 34.12 -12.91
CA GLU A 1060 -12.68 33.49 -12.71
C GLU A 1060 -12.06 33.90 -11.35
N SER A 1061 -12.30 35.15 -10.93
CA SER A 1061 -12.00 35.62 -9.57
C SER A 1061 -12.70 34.84 -8.46
N GLN A 1062 -13.90 34.31 -8.69
CA GLN A 1062 -14.67 33.45 -7.79
C GLN A 1062 -14.18 31.97 -7.87
N GLN A 1063 -13.59 31.59 -9.01
CA GLN A 1063 -12.76 30.38 -9.18
C GLN A 1063 -11.37 30.50 -8.51
N TRP A 1064 -10.93 31.72 -8.19
CA TRP A 1064 -9.84 31.96 -7.24
C TRP A 1064 -10.33 32.07 -5.79
N ILE A 1065 -11.35 32.88 -5.48
CA ILE A 1065 -11.88 33.06 -4.11
C ILE A 1065 -12.17 31.73 -3.47
N THR A 1066 -13.04 30.86 -4.03
CA THR A 1066 -13.33 29.53 -3.43
C THR A 1066 -12.20 28.49 -3.59
N SER A 1067 -11.03 28.90 -4.09
CA SER A 1067 -9.80 28.08 -4.17
C SER A 1067 -8.70 28.60 -3.24
N SER A 1068 -8.71 29.88 -2.90
CA SER A 1068 -8.28 30.35 -1.58
C SER A 1068 -9.17 29.74 -0.50
N MET A 1069 -10.49 29.66 -0.78
CA MET A 1069 -11.49 28.79 -0.16
C MET A 1069 -11.35 27.28 -0.45
N ARG A 1070 -10.23 26.90 -1.09
CA ARG A 1070 -9.57 25.58 -1.10
C ARG A 1070 -8.06 25.51 -0.75
N MET A 1071 -7.51 26.50 -0.05
CA MET A 1071 -6.10 26.46 0.41
C MET A 1071 -5.92 26.65 1.91
N LEU A 1072 -6.61 27.62 2.49
CA LEU A 1072 -6.32 28.01 3.87
C LEU A 1072 -6.90 26.98 4.91
N SER A 1073 -7.87 26.12 4.56
CA SER A 1073 -8.36 24.89 5.26
C SER A 1073 -7.47 23.67 5.15
N LEU A 1074 -6.23 23.85 4.70
CA LEU A 1074 -5.16 22.96 5.10
C LEU A 1074 -4.29 23.58 6.21
N ALA A 1075 -4.28 24.91 6.36
CA ALA A 1075 -3.25 25.55 7.14
C ALA A 1075 -3.39 25.33 8.66
N ALA A 1076 -4.57 25.45 9.28
CA ALA A 1076 -4.61 25.78 10.72
C ALA A 1076 -5.13 24.76 11.71
N ARG A 1077 -5.95 23.83 11.25
CA ARG A 1077 -6.13 22.50 11.80
C ARG A 1077 -4.79 21.73 11.51
N GLY A 1078 -3.97 22.21 10.56
CA GLY A 1078 -2.53 21.94 10.51
C GLY A 1078 -1.65 22.76 11.49
N GLY A 1079 -2.14 23.89 12.04
CA GLY A 1079 -1.50 24.76 13.04
C GLY A 1079 -1.37 26.26 12.69
N PHE A 1080 -1.43 26.65 11.40
CA PHE A 1080 -0.80 27.85 10.83
C PHE A 1080 -1.73 28.93 10.23
N LEU A 1081 -2.84 29.23 10.89
CA LEU A 1081 -3.88 30.17 10.40
C LEU A 1081 -3.32 31.53 10.06
N GLU A 1082 -2.72 32.14 11.07
CA GLU A 1082 -2.51 33.58 11.14
C GLU A 1082 -1.51 34.02 10.08
N ARG A 1083 -0.49 33.18 9.88
CA ARG A 1083 0.42 33.19 8.76
C ARG A 1083 -0.32 33.24 7.42
N ALA A 1084 -1.15 32.26 7.12
CA ALA A 1084 -1.65 32.14 5.77
C ALA A 1084 -2.92 33.00 5.47
N LEU A 1085 -3.57 33.60 6.50
CA LEU A 1085 -4.39 34.81 6.31
C LEU A 1085 -3.53 36.03 5.93
N SER A 1086 -2.40 36.21 6.62
CA SER A 1086 -1.43 37.26 6.30
C SER A 1086 -0.87 37.07 4.88
N ASP A 1087 -0.68 35.83 4.43
CA ASP A 1087 -0.25 35.54 3.05
C ASP A 1087 -1.37 35.79 2.04
N MET A 1088 -2.63 35.41 2.30
CA MET A 1088 -3.77 35.80 1.43
C MET A 1088 -3.98 37.32 1.34
N ARG A 1089 -3.64 38.08 2.39
CA ARG A 1089 -3.65 39.55 2.40
C ARG A 1089 -2.61 40.19 1.46
N LYS A 1090 -1.62 39.43 0.97
CA LYS A 1090 -0.56 39.89 0.06
C LYS A 1090 -0.82 39.54 -1.41
N VAL A 1091 -1.91 38.81 -1.71
CA VAL A 1091 -2.25 38.40 -3.08
C VAL A 1091 -2.69 39.62 -3.89
N ALA A 1092 -1.89 39.99 -4.88
CA ALA A 1092 -2.18 41.03 -5.88
C ALA A 1092 -2.44 40.40 -7.26
N TRP A 1093 -3.11 41.15 -8.14
CA TRP A 1093 -3.41 40.71 -9.51
C TRP A 1093 -3.47 41.87 -10.52
N ASP A 1094 -3.68 41.53 -11.80
CA ASP A 1094 -3.78 42.49 -12.91
C ASP A 1094 -5.16 43.16 -13.05
N ARG A 1095 -6.24 42.57 -12.48
CA ARG A 1095 -7.64 43.04 -12.64
C ARG A 1095 -8.00 44.27 -11.81
N GLY A 1096 -6.99 44.94 -11.23
CA GLY A 1096 -7.12 46.18 -10.48
C GLY A 1096 -7.67 46.03 -9.05
N PRO A 1097 -7.68 47.14 -8.28
CA PRO A 1097 -7.97 47.11 -6.85
C PRO A 1097 -9.46 46.95 -6.55
N VAL A 1098 -9.74 46.32 -5.40
CA VAL A 1098 -11.06 45.92 -4.94
C VAL A 1098 -11.43 46.69 -3.68
N ARG A 1099 -12.57 47.37 -3.68
CA ARG A 1099 -13.03 48.21 -2.57
C ARG A 1099 -13.92 47.42 -1.60
N LEU A 1100 -13.54 47.34 -0.32
CA LEU A 1100 -14.34 46.67 0.71
C LEU A 1100 -14.14 47.34 2.08
N GLY A 1101 -15.23 47.71 2.74
CA GLY A 1101 -15.20 48.32 4.08
C GLY A 1101 -14.70 49.77 4.09
N THR A 1102 -14.54 50.31 5.30
CA THR A 1102 -14.07 51.67 5.56
C THR A 1102 -12.92 51.68 6.56
N HIS A 1103 -11.96 52.58 6.34
CA HIS A 1103 -10.93 52.93 7.30
C HIS A 1103 -11.36 54.21 8.04
N ARG A 1104 -11.35 54.19 9.37
CA ARG A 1104 -11.57 55.38 10.19
C ARG A 1104 -10.22 56.04 10.48
N LYS A 1105 -10.02 57.28 10.02
CA LYS A 1105 -8.89 58.13 10.38
C LYS A 1105 -8.95 58.55 11.85
N GLU A 1106 -7.83 58.99 12.40
CA GLU A 1106 -7.72 59.48 13.78
C GLU A 1106 -8.65 60.68 14.05
N ASP A 1107 -8.86 61.54 13.05
CA ASP A 1107 -9.84 62.65 13.06
C ASP A 1107 -11.32 62.19 13.11
N GLY A 1108 -11.58 60.88 13.02
CA GLY A 1108 -12.92 60.28 13.02
C GLY A 1108 -13.54 60.04 11.64
N THR A 1109 -12.98 60.61 10.58
CA THR A 1109 -13.48 60.51 9.21
C THR A 1109 -13.35 59.08 8.68
N GLN A 1110 -14.44 58.54 8.14
CA GLN A 1110 -14.42 57.26 7.44
C GLN A 1110 -14.14 57.45 5.95
N VAL A 1111 -13.14 56.75 5.43
CA VAL A 1111 -12.80 56.69 3.99
C VAL A 1111 -12.91 55.25 3.49
N PRO A 1112 -13.25 54.99 2.21
CA PRO A 1112 -13.35 53.63 1.69
C PRO A 1112 -11.99 52.91 1.68
N MET A 1113 -11.96 51.63 2.05
CA MET A 1113 -10.75 50.81 2.02
C MET A 1113 -10.66 50.00 0.70
N TRP A 1114 -9.43 49.79 0.22
CA TRP A 1114 -9.11 49.09 -1.03
C TRP A 1114 -8.08 47.97 -0.77
N HIS A 1115 -8.06 46.98 -1.66
CA HIS A 1115 -7.23 45.78 -1.59
C HIS A 1115 -6.74 45.36 -2.98
N ASP A 1116 -5.59 44.70 -3.07
CA ASP A 1116 -4.92 44.42 -4.36
C ASP A 1116 -5.49 43.22 -5.14
N SER A 1117 -6.45 42.49 -4.56
CA SER A 1117 -7.26 41.47 -5.24
C SER A 1117 -8.57 41.18 -4.50
N GLU A 1118 -9.50 40.47 -5.14
CA GLU A 1118 -10.69 39.93 -4.43
C GLU A 1118 -10.29 38.92 -3.34
N VAL A 1119 -9.16 38.22 -3.48
CA VAL A 1119 -8.63 37.29 -2.47
C VAL A 1119 -8.14 38.03 -1.23
N ALA A 1120 -7.37 39.11 -1.39
CA ALA A 1120 -6.92 39.96 -0.30
C ALA A 1120 -8.08 40.74 0.35
N ALA A 1121 -9.08 41.14 -0.45
CA ALA A 1121 -10.34 41.67 0.05
C ALA A 1121 -11.09 40.64 0.88
N MET A 1122 -11.21 39.39 0.41
CA MET A 1122 -11.86 38.35 1.23
C MET A 1122 -11.05 38.03 2.48
N ALA A 1123 -9.72 37.96 2.45
CA ALA A 1123 -8.91 37.82 3.66
C ALA A 1123 -9.17 38.95 4.69
N TYR A 1124 -9.40 40.18 4.22
CA TYR A 1124 -9.82 41.30 5.09
C TYR A 1124 -11.28 41.19 5.54
N ALA A 1125 -12.19 40.81 4.64
CA ALA A 1125 -13.59 40.53 4.96
C ALA A 1125 -13.65 39.57 6.13
N ILE A 1126 -12.89 38.47 5.99
CA ILE A 1126 -12.65 37.41 6.96
C ILE A 1126 -12.07 38.00 8.25
N GLN A 1127 -11.06 38.87 8.19
CA GLN A 1127 -10.46 39.58 9.34
C GLN A 1127 -11.38 40.59 10.05
N ASN A 1128 -12.49 41.01 9.45
CA ASN A 1128 -13.52 41.83 10.12
C ASN A 1128 -14.72 41.01 10.59
N ILE A 1129 -15.10 40.00 9.81
CA ILE A 1129 -15.82 38.81 10.25
C ILE A 1129 -15.24 38.47 11.65
N LEU A 1130 -13.91 38.48 11.77
CA LEU A 1130 -12.99 38.21 12.89
C LEU A 1130 -12.87 39.10 14.12
N ALA A 1131 -13.56 40.23 14.23
CA ALA A 1131 -13.48 41.02 15.47
C ALA A 1131 -14.62 40.70 16.46
N ARG A 1132 -15.61 39.93 16.03
CA ARG A 1132 -17.00 40.16 16.46
C ARG A 1132 -17.60 39.14 17.45
N ARG A 1133 -16.86 38.19 18.04
CA ARG A 1133 -17.33 37.41 19.23
C ARG A 1133 -16.30 36.70 20.13
N VAL A 1134 -15.02 36.98 19.96
CA VAL A 1134 -14.26 37.32 21.19
C VAL A 1134 -15.02 38.42 21.98
N ALA A 1135 -15.87 39.22 21.30
CA ALA A 1135 -16.79 40.24 21.83
C ALA A 1135 -18.29 39.88 22.14
N ASP A 1136 -18.89 38.72 21.79
CA ASP A 1136 -20.37 38.48 21.87
C ASP A 1136 -20.85 37.00 21.75
N PRO A 1137 -20.76 36.18 22.81
CA PRO A 1137 -21.08 34.75 22.76
C PRO A 1137 -22.49 34.27 23.24
N VAL A 1138 -23.49 35.14 23.44
CA VAL A 1138 -24.77 34.77 24.15
C VAL A 1138 -26.05 34.88 23.33
N GLN A 1139 -27.05 34.06 23.71
CA GLN A 1139 -27.97 33.26 22.88
C GLN A 1139 -29.19 32.70 23.69
N GLN A 1140 -30.03 31.81 23.12
CA GLN A 1140 -30.98 30.90 23.79
C GLN A 1140 -31.15 29.55 23.04
N GLN A 1141 -31.55 28.44 23.70
CA GLN A 1141 -31.84 27.10 23.11
C GLN A 1141 -33.35 26.72 23.08
N LEU A 1142 -33.74 25.63 22.38
CA LEU A 1142 -35.11 25.04 22.41
C LEU A 1142 -35.16 23.49 22.61
N PRO A 1143 -36.19 22.87 23.25
CA PRO A 1143 -36.07 21.49 23.81
C PRO A 1143 -37.24 20.48 23.52
N LEU A 1144 -36.93 19.25 23.07
CA LEU A 1144 -37.83 18.05 23.02
C LEU A 1144 -37.04 16.70 23.02
N ASP A 1145 -37.48 15.64 23.72
CA ASP A 1145 -36.72 14.36 23.85
C ASP A 1145 -37.41 13.11 23.23
N GLU A 1146 -36.66 12.04 22.93
CA GLU A 1146 -37.13 10.78 22.29
C GLU A 1146 -36.83 9.46 23.09
N PRO A 1147 -37.60 8.35 22.89
CA PRO A 1147 -37.49 7.07 23.63
C PRO A 1147 -36.93 5.85 22.83
N ALA A 1148 -36.76 4.68 23.49
CA ALA A 1148 -36.12 3.45 22.96
C ALA A 1148 -36.99 2.15 23.01
N ALA A 1149 -36.53 1.04 22.39
CA ALA A 1149 -37.32 -0.19 22.11
C ALA A 1149 -36.60 -1.56 22.31
N PRO A 1150 -37.33 -2.71 22.43
CA PRO A 1150 -36.78 -4.04 22.82
C PRO A 1150 -36.81 -5.19 21.74
N PRO A 1151 -36.19 -6.38 21.98
CA PRO A 1151 -35.99 -7.45 20.97
C PRO A 1151 -36.86 -8.72 21.10
N VAL A 1152 -36.90 -9.57 20.03
CA VAL A 1152 -37.62 -10.88 19.94
C VAL A 1152 -36.84 -11.89 19.07
N ALA A 1153 -37.04 -13.21 19.25
CA ALA A 1153 -36.36 -14.31 18.51
C ALA A 1153 -37.33 -15.21 17.69
N VAL A 1154 -36.80 -16.03 16.74
CA VAL A 1154 -37.59 -16.77 15.73
C VAL A 1154 -37.05 -18.22 15.48
N PRO A 1155 -37.91 -19.24 15.22
CA PRO A 1155 -37.48 -20.63 14.92
C PRO A 1155 -36.97 -20.90 13.49
N GLN A 1156 -36.43 -22.11 13.26
CA GLN A 1156 -35.89 -22.59 11.98
C GLN A 1156 -36.97 -23.06 10.98
N ALA A 1157 -36.71 -22.83 9.69
CA ALA A 1157 -37.61 -23.16 8.58
C ALA A 1157 -37.36 -24.54 7.96
N MET A 1158 -38.41 -25.19 7.43
CA MET A 1158 -38.27 -26.23 6.41
C MET A 1158 -38.48 -25.64 5.01
N ALA A 1159 -37.73 -26.12 4.02
CA ALA A 1159 -37.81 -25.62 2.65
C ALA A 1159 -39.10 -26.07 1.94
N GLY A 1160 -39.76 -25.14 1.24
CA GLY A 1160 -41.02 -25.37 0.54
C GLY A 1160 -41.32 -24.29 -0.51
N LYS A 1161 -42.57 -24.24 -1.00
CA LYS A 1161 -43.03 -23.19 -1.93
C LYS A 1161 -43.01 -21.82 -1.24
N LYS A 1162 -43.03 -20.75 -2.04
CA LYS A 1162 -43.07 -19.37 -1.52
C LYS A 1162 -44.41 -19.08 -0.85
N CYS A 1163 -44.37 -18.62 0.40
CA CYS A 1163 -45.52 -18.08 1.11
C CYS A 1163 -46.01 -16.79 0.44
N VAL A 1164 -47.31 -16.68 0.22
CA VAL A 1164 -47.94 -15.48 -0.35
C VAL A 1164 -47.95 -14.31 0.64
N GLU A 1165 -47.89 -14.60 1.94
CA GLU A 1165 -47.98 -13.61 3.02
C GLU A 1165 -46.59 -13.17 3.50
N CYS A 1166 -45.80 -14.06 4.13
CA CYS A 1166 -44.46 -13.70 4.64
C CYS A 1166 -43.33 -13.77 3.59
N GLY A 1167 -43.60 -14.27 2.38
CA GLY A 1167 -42.61 -14.37 1.31
C GLY A 1167 -41.55 -15.48 1.47
N ALA A 1168 -41.48 -16.19 2.59
CA ALA A 1168 -40.52 -17.27 2.84
C ALA A 1168 -40.81 -18.52 1.98
N HIS A 1169 -39.76 -19.20 1.51
CA HIS A 1169 -39.85 -20.46 0.77
C HIS A 1169 -40.02 -21.65 1.75
N ALA A 1170 -41.17 -21.67 2.43
CA ALA A 1170 -41.47 -22.55 3.56
C ALA A 1170 -42.93 -23.04 3.57
N VAL A 1171 -43.65 -22.98 2.45
CA VAL A 1171 -44.99 -23.55 2.30
C VAL A 1171 -44.89 -25.02 1.91
N ILE A 1172 -45.44 -25.89 2.74
CA ILE A 1172 -45.59 -27.32 2.54
C ILE A 1172 -47.07 -27.68 2.41
N ARG A 1173 -47.41 -28.82 1.79
CA ARG A 1173 -48.76 -29.36 1.87
C ARG A 1173 -48.91 -30.09 3.21
N LYS A 1174 -49.80 -29.63 4.08
CA LYS A 1174 -50.06 -30.21 5.40
C LYS A 1174 -51.57 -30.36 5.59
N ASP A 1175 -52.01 -31.57 5.92
CA ASP A 1175 -53.42 -31.89 6.22
C ASP A 1175 -54.40 -31.44 5.10
N GLY A 1176 -53.97 -31.55 3.84
CA GLY A 1176 -54.70 -31.13 2.63
C GLY A 1176 -54.55 -29.64 2.26
N CYS A 1177 -54.11 -28.79 3.19
CA CYS A 1177 -53.91 -27.36 2.97
C CYS A 1177 -52.45 -27.00 2.63
N ASP A 1178 -52.24 -25.90 1.92
CA ASP A 1178 -50.91 -25.26 1.86
C ASP A 1178 -50.64 -24.55 3.20
N TYR A 1179 -49.53 -24.85 3.89
CA TYR A 1179 -49.18 -24.32 5.22
C TYR A 1179 -47.74 -23.81 5.28
N CYS A 1180 -47.51 -22.59 5.76
CA CYS A 1180 -46.18 -21.99 5.91
C CYS A 1180 -45.57 -22.23 7.29
N THR A 1181 -44.47 -22.98 7.36
CA THR A 1181 -43.81 -23.29 8.65
C THR A 1181 -43.17 -22.07 9.32
N GLN A 1182 -42.92 -20.98 8.58
CA GLN A 1182 -42.20 -19.80 9.09
C GLN A 1182 -43.10 -18.71 9.69
N CYS A 1183 -44.40 -18.70 9.36
CA CYS A 1183 -45.35 -17.70 9.86
C CYS A 1183 -46.74 -18.24 10.23
N GLY A 1184 -46.99 -19.55 10.03
CA GLY A 1184 -48.28 -20.18 10.30
C GLY A 1184 -49.37 -19.93 9.25
N HIS A 1185 -49.09 -19.16 8.19
CA HIS A 1185 -50.05 -18.87 7.13
C HIS A 1185 -50.61 -20.16 6.52
N THR A 1186 -51.94 -20.26 6.44
CA THR A 1186 -52.64 -21.42 5.86
C THR A 1186 -53.42 -20.96 4.63
N GLY A 1187 -53.02 -21.46 3.46
CA GLY A 1187 -53.59 -21.17 2.15
C GLY A 1187 -54.66 -22.18 1.74
N ALA A 1188 -54.82 -22.37 0.43
CA ALA A 1188 -55.89 -23.19 -0.14
C ALA A 1188 -55.83 -24.67 0.32
N CYS A 1189 -56.96 -25.15 0.85
CA CYS A 1189 -57.20 -26.54 1.17
C CYS A 1189 -57.91 -27.25 0.00
N GLY A 1190 -57.48 -28.48 -0.31
CA GLY A 1190 -58.06 -29.33 -1.34
C GLY A 1190 -57.34 -30.65 -1.45
#